data_AF-A0AA92UJP2-F1
#
_entry.id   AF-A0AA92UJP2-F1
#
_cell.length_a   1.000
_cell.length_b   1.000
_cell.length_c   1.000
_cell.angle_alpha   90.00
_cell.angle_beta   90.00
_cell.angle_gamma   90.00
#
_symmetry.space_group_name_H-M   'P 1'
#
loop_
_entity.id
_entity.type
_entity.pdbx_description
1 polymer ?
#
loop_
_entity_poly.entity_id
_entity_poly.type
_entity_poly.pdbx_seq_one_letter_code
_entity_poly.pdbx_strand_id
1 'polypeptide(L)'
;MEPDAPFNKYTPNNYVTGCVATAGAIVMKHHGYPAKGTGSHSYTWNGKTWTANFEHTYDWASMPAIYDGTNDAAFDGVARLMSDLGVAVEMQYNKDGSGAYIGNLVTALQKYYGYSKLSHLMAIEDVGAEAWNGRLREEIDANRPVLYAASDPAGGGHAFVIDGYKGESFSVNWGWGGYCDGFYKIGALNPESVGKPTGDKYNVGQSAVFGMQPSDGTEKVSGMGFLTNVGELQMLNMNITDVKKGQNGVIFSAPIGNTGDQPFNGEVAVALMNAKGEMREIVTSSPLTVVNLAAGGYYPSLSFSFVSTVDAEPGDYLAIVAKEKGSSEYIELYNQNFERLRLPATGYVPRTFEVRTKMGEGATFQQAETRYNPARNFYNGKPVIGSKYYHYLMIDEGISQYFVELNGKLMDDVKLGTAKPNSFRGIEPVYDLVVTTYRNYQEKELVINLEKAGQLKQTLAKENPDYLVYRNIKVNGEIDKRDFEELASHYFKSIDLSGAKVVAYESYKADMVPDYAFEGNATLEHFKMPAGVRELGFNAFRSTKLKEIDLPETITEFGLNTFNACFELKDVYMRHKEAPYWISWCVFASKSRQLYRTLHLYPGSKAKYEAHQYTQNWIVYFDNVVEDLEPTGIHSVTLDKETGNKAIYDLNGRRIQNVPSRGIYIQNGKKISVK
;
A
#
# COMPACT_ATOMS: atom_id res chain seq x y z
N MET A 1 23.86 -2.96 28.36
CA MET A 1 22.74 -2.16 28.93
C MET A 1 21.52 -3.07 29.06
N GLU A 2 20.66 -2.83 30.06
CA GLU A 2 19.41 -3.56 30.33
C GLU A 2 18.25 -2.56 30.47
N PRO A 3 16.97 -2.98 30.34
CA PRO A 3 15.84 -2.07 30.46
C PRO A 3 15.34 -1.88 31.90
N ASP A 4 15.83 -2.68 32.86
CA ASP A 4 15.41 -2.70 34.26
C ASP A 4 16.29 -1.83 35.17
N ALA A 5 16.15 -1.96 36.49
CA ALA A 5 16.98 -1.23 37.44
C ALA A 5 18.47 -1.60 37.26
N PRO A 6 19.41 -0.64 37.32
CA PRO A 6 19.23 0.78 37.68
C PRO A 6 18.92 1.72 36.50
N PHE A 7 18.80 1.20 35.27
CA PHE A 7 18.63 1.97 34.03
C PHE A 7 17.31 2.73 33.97
N ASN A 8 16.27 2.21 34.62
CA ASN A 8 14.93 2.80 34.66
C ASN A 8 14.70 3.81 35.81
N LYS A 9 15.73 4.20 36.55
CA LYS A 9 15.61 5.04 37.76
C LYS A 9 14.79 6.33 37.58
N TYR A 10 14.80 6.91 36.38
CA TYR A 10 14.13 8.18 36.08
C TYR A 10 12.87 8.02 35.21
N THR A 11 12.51 6.79 34.85
CA THR A 11 11.29 6.55 34.07
C THR A 11 10.04 6.67 34.94
N PRO A 12 8.85 6.84 34.35
CA PRO A 12 7.61 6.86 35.11
C PRO A 12 7.43 5.57 35.94
N ASN A 13 7.26 5.73 37.26
CA ASN A 13 7.11 4.63 38.21
C ASN A 13 8.24 3.58 38.16
N ASN A 14 9.43 3.93 37.68
CA ASN A 14 10.53 3.01 37.40
C ASN A 14 10.09 1.84 36.49
N TYR A 15 9.20 2.10 35.53
CA TYR A 15 8.87 1.15 34.48
C TYR A 15 10.04 0.94 33.54
N VAL A 16 10.10 -0.19 32.87
CA VAL A 16 11.24 -0.53 32.00
C VAL A 16 11.50 0.56 30.96
N THR A 17 12.77 0.82 30.63
CA THR A 17 13.17 1.92 29.72
C THR A 17 12.60 1.78 28.32
N GLY A 18 12.36 0.53 27.87
CA GLY A 18 11.90 0.19 26.54
C GLY A 18 13.05 -0.13 25.59
N CYS A 19 12.84 -1.12 24.73
CA CYS A 19 13.87 -1.67 23.83
C CYS A 19 14.44 -0.61 22.88
N VAL A 20 13.61 0.31 22.38
CA VAL A 20 14.03 1.40 21.49
C VAL A 20 15.00 2.36 22.20
N ALA A 21 14.67 2.80 23.43
CA ALA A 21 15.56 3.69 24.19
C ALA A 21 16.88 2.99 24.53
N THR A 22 16.82 1.71 24.91
CA THR A 22 18.02 0.91 25.21
C THR A 22 18.92 0.73 23.99
N ALA A 23 18.36 0.36 22.83
CA ALA A 23 19.13 0.25 21.59
C ALA A 23 19.77 1.58 21.20
N GLY A 24 19.01 2.69 21.30
CA GLY A 24 19.51 4.04 21.07
C GLY A 24 20.69 4.41 21.98
N ALA A 25 20.58 4.14 23.28
CA ALA A 25 21.63 4.41 24.25
C ALA A 25 22.91 3.59 23.97
N ILE A 26 22.77 2.33 23.53
CA ILE A 26 23.92 1.50 23.12
C ILE A 26 24.65 2.14 21.94
N VAL A 27 23.93 2.54 20.90
CA VAL A 27 24.51 3.19 19.72
C VAL A 27 25.14 4.53 20.08
N MET A 28 24.49 5.34 20.92
CA MET A 28 25.07 6.61 21.36
C MET A 28 26.33 6.43 22.20
N LYS A 29 26.36 5.39 23.04
CA LYS A 29 27.54 5.04 23.85
C LYS A 29 28.70 4.55 22.98
N HIS A 30 28.43 3.80 21.92
CA HIS A 30 29.45 3.39 20.94
C HIS A 30 30.15 4.60 20.33
N HIS A 31 29.37 5.60 19.91
CA HIS A 31 29.90 6.84 19.34
C HIS A 31 30.50 7.79 20.38
N GLY A 32 30.11 7.65 21.65
CA GLY A 32 30.47 8.62 22.70
C GLY A 32 29.94 10.03 22.37
N TYR A 33 28.73 10.11 21.82
CA TYR A 33 28.17 11.32 21.23
C TYR A 33 26.66 11.47 21.48
N PRO A 34 26.14 12.69 21.74
CA PRO A 34 26.84 13.99 21.72
C PRO A 34 27.41 14.40 23.07
N ALA A 35 28.37 15.34 23.10
CA ALA A 35 28.83 15.93 24.37
C ALA A 35 27.69 16.69 25.10
N LYS A 36 26.79 17.31 24.32
CA LYS A 36 25.62 18.04 24.81
C LYS A 36 24.49 17.92 23.78
N GLY A 37 23.27 17.62 24.22
CA GLY A 37 22.10 17.65 23.35
C GLY A 37 21.59 19.09 23.14
N THR A 38 20.52 19.23 22.35
CA THR A 38 19.92 20.51 22.00
C THR A 38 18.41 20.50 22.19
N GLY A 39 17.85 21.60 22.69
CA GLY A 39 16.41 21.77 22.85
C GLY A 39 15.77 20.83 23.87
N SER A 40 14.45 20.69 23.77
CA SER A 40 13.64 19.87 24.67
C SER A 40 12.47 19.24 23.91
N HIS A 41 11.86 18.21 24.50
CA HIS A 41 10.62 17.62 24.02
C HIS A 41 9.63 17.42 25.15
N SER A 42 8.34 17.51 24.84
CA SER A 42 7.26 17.21 25.78
C SER A 42 6.14 16.45 25.09
N TYR A 43 5.60 15.44 25.75
CA TYR A 43 4.45 14.68 25.29
C TYR A 43 3.57 14.27 26.47
N THR A 44 2.30 13.97 26.19
CA THR A 44 1.33 13.58 27.22
C THR A 44 1.10 12.07 27.18
N TRP A 45 1.34 11.41 28.31
CA TRP A 45 1.11 9.98 28.48
C TRP A 45 0.40 9.72 29.82
N ASN A 46 -0.66 8.91 29.80
CA ASN A 46 -1.51 8.62 30.96
C ASN A 46 -2.00 9.88 31.71
N GLY A 47 -2.42 10.91 30.96
CA GLY A 47 -2.95 12.15 31.51
C GLY A 47 -1.92 13.06 32.17
N LYS A 48 -0.61 12.73 32.08
CA LYS A 48 0.50 13.54 32.59
C LYS A 48 1.43 13.94 31.45
N THR A 49 1.86 15.20 31.46
CA THR A 49 2.90 15.67 30.54
C THR A 49 4.28 15.32 31.08
N TRP A 50 5.08 14.69 30.22
CA TRP A 50 6.48 14.35 30.47
C TRP A 50 7.35 15.23 29.59
N THR A 51 8.41 15.77 30.18
CA THR A 51 9.31 16.72 29.52
C THR A 51 10.75 16.35 29.82
N ALA A 52 11.58 16.36 28.78
CA ALA A 52 13.03 16.22 28.89
C ALA A 52 13.68 17.44 28.22
N ASN A 53 14.66 18.02 28.91
CA ASN A 53 15.52 19.05 28.35
C ASN A 53 16.85 18.39 28.02
N PHE A 54 17.23 18.37 26.75
CA PHE A 54 18.44 17.68 26.27
C PHE A 54 19.69 18.56 26.37
N GLU A 55 19.54 19.83 26.77
CA GLU A 55 20.63 20.81 26.88
C GLU A 55 21.52 20.61 28.12
N HIS A 56 21.90 19.36 28.43
CA HIS A 56 22.89 19.04 29.46
C HIS A 56 24.03 18.19 28.90
N THR A 57 25.09 18.08 29.69
CA THR A 57 26.28 17.32 29.33
C THR A 57 26.00 15.83 29.46
N TYR A 58 26.40 15.05 28.45
CA TYR A 58 26.49 13.60 28.54
C TYR A 58 27.96 13.22 28.75
N ASP A 59 28.33 12.94 30.00
CA ASP A 59 29.68 12.50 30.35
C ASP A 59 29.88 11.02 30.00
N TRP A 60 30.16 10.78 28.71
CA TRP A 60 30.35 9.43 28.18
C TRP A 60 31.49 8.66 28.84
N ALA A 61 32.53 9.34 29.36
CA ALA A 61 33.63 8.68 30.04
C ALA A 61 33.18 8.06 31.37
N SER A 62 32.28 8.74 32.07
CA SER A 62 31.73 8.28 33.35
C SER A 62 30.54 7.33 33.22
N MET A 63 29.98 7.13 32.01
CA MET A 63 28.87 6.20 31.76
C MET A 63 29.37 4.78 31.47
N PRO A 64 29.31 3.83 32.41
CA PRO A 64 29.73 2.44 32.19
C PRO A 64 28.85 1.71 31.17
N ALA A 65 29.43 0.75 30.43
CA ALA A 65 28.71 -0.09 29.48
C ALA A 65 28.05 -1.33 30.12
N ILE A 66 28.60 -1.80 31.25
CA ILE A 66 28.22 -3.03 31.95
C ILE A 66 27.86 -2.69 33.41
N TYR A 67 26.68 -3.12 33.83
CA TYR A 67 26.24 -3.05 35.22
C TYR A 67 26.64 -4.36 35.90
N ASP A 68 27.41 -4.28 36.99
CA ASP A 68 27.93 -5.46 37.71
C ASP A 68 27.27 -5.66 39.09
N GLY A 69 26.26 -4.85 39.41
CA GLY A 69 25.59 -4.87 40.71
C GLY A 69 26.31 -4.10 41.81
N THR A 70 27.45 -3.44 41.52
CA THR A 70 28.26 -2.71 42.50
C THR A 70 28.54 -1.25 42.12
N ASN A 71 28.12 -0.83 40.92
CA ASN A 71 28.44 0.47 40.34
C ASN A 71 27.23 1.38 40.11
N ASP A 72 26.18 1.28 40.93
CA ASP A 72 24.94 2.08 40.84
C ASP A 72 25.18 3.59 40.66
N ALA A 73 26.14 4.16 41.40
CA ALA A 73 26.46 5.58 41.33
C ALA A 73 26.98 6.02 39.95
N ALA A 74 27.69 5.13 39.25
CA ALA A 74 28.17 5.38 37.90
C ALA A 74 27.06 5.25 36.83
N PHE A 75 25.97 4.51 37.13
CA PHE A 75 24.84 4.29 36.23
C PHE A 75 23.81 5.41 36.23
N ASP A 76 23.91 6.37 37.14
CA ASP A 76 22.99 7.50 37.24
C ASP A 76 22.93 8.34 35.95
N GLY A 77 24.08 8.51 35.27
CA GLY A 77 24.16 9.14 33.95
C GLY A 77 23.50 8.32 32.84
N VAL A 78 23.64 6.99 32.89
CA VAL A 78 23.00 6.07 31.94
C VAL A 78 21.48 6.09 32.11
N ALA A 79 21.00 6.09 33.35
CA ALA A 79 19.56 6.14 33.64
C ALA A 79 18.92 7.47 33.18
N ARG A 80 19.66 8.59 33.28
CA ARG A 80 19.22 9.86 32.69
C ARG A 80 19.13 9.78 31.17
N LEU A 81 20.17 9.29 30.50
CA LEU A 81 20.16 9.08 29.05
C LEU A 81 18.96 8.22 28.60
N MET A 82 18.70 7.11 29.30
CA MET A 82 17.55 6.23 29.00
C MET A 82 16.22 6.97 29.14
N SER A 83 16.06 7.77 30.20
CA SER A 83 14.87 8.58 30.42
C SER A 83 14.70 9.67 29.36
N ASP A 84 15.78 10.36 28.98
CA ASP A 84 15.77 11.39 27.94
C ASP A 84 15.35 10.80 26.60
N LEU A 85 15.94 9.66 26.21
CA LEU A 85 15.58 8.95 25.00
C LEU A 85 14.13 8.47 25.05
N GLY A 86 13.68 7.95 26.19
CA GLY A 86 12.29 7.54 26.37
C GLY A 86 11.30 8.70 26.17
N VAL A 87 11.60 9.90 26.68
CA VAL A 87 10.79 11.09 26.39
C VAL A 87 10.90 11.49 24.92
N ALA A 88 12.11 11.50 24.35
CA ALA A 88 12.35 11.91 22.98
C ALA A 88 11.61 11.04 21.93
N VAL A 89 11.34 9.78 22.24
CA VAL A 89 10.62 8.85 21.36
C VAL A 89 9.14 8.67 21.71
N GLU A 90 8.62 9.47 22.65
CA GLU A 90 7.24 9.40 23.14
C GLU A 90 6.87 8.02 23.69
N MET A 91 7.75 7.46 24.52
CA MET A 91 7.65 6.10 25.05
C MET A 91 6.30 5.85 25.75
N GLN A 92 5.66 4.74 25.38
CA GLN A 92 4.51 4.21 26.09
C GLN A 92 5.01 3.29 27.20
N TYR A 93 5.13 3.82 28.41
CA TYR A 93 5.71 3.07 29.53
C TYR A 93 4.75 2.01 30.08
N ASN A 94 5.26 0.84 30.45
CA ASN A 94 4.51 -0.14 31.21
C ASN A 94 5.44 -0.95 32.12
N LYS A 95 4.89 -1.53 33.18
CA LYS A 95 5.66 -2.33 34.14
C LYS A 95 6.40 -3.47 33.46
N ASP A 96 5.72 -4.18 32.54
CA ASP A 96 6.22 -5.42 31.95
C ASP A 96 6.74 -5.23 30.50
N GLY A 97 6.75 -4.01 29.98
CA GLY A 97 7.20 -3.72 28.61
C GLY A 97 6.82 -2.32 28.12
N SER A 98 7.81 -1.50 27.81
CA SER A 98 7.61 -0.15 27.28
C SER A 98 7.89 -0.10 25.78
N GLY A 99 6.99 0.52 25.02
CA GLY A 99 7.01 0.52 23.55
C GLY A 99 7.12 1.90 22.93
N ALA A 100 7.89 2.00 21.85
CA ALA A 100 7.97 3.18 20.98
C ALA A 100 8.26 2.75 19.54
N TYR A 101 8.03 3.65 18.58
CA TYR A 101 8.41 3.42 17.19
C TYR A 101 9.88 3.79 16.96
N ILE A 102 10.66 2.90 16.35
CA ILE A 102 12.10 3.12 16.13
C ILE A 102 12.37 4.32 15.20
N GLY A 103 11.45 4.65 14.29
CA GLY A 103 11.57 5.86 13.47
C GLY A 103 11.58 7.15 14.29
N ASN A 104 10.87 7.19 15.43
CA ASN A 104 10.91 8.34 16.34
C ASN A 104 12.31 8.52 16.94
N LEU A 105 13.04 7.42 17.19
CA LEU A 105 14.42 7.48 17.65
C LEU A 105 15.33 8.09 16.59
N VAL A 106 15.20 7.71 15.32
CA VAL A 106 15.98 8.30 14.22
C VAL A 106 15.75 9.81 14.15
N THR A 107 14.49 10.24 14.16
CA THR A 107 14.13 11.66 14.15
C THR A 107 14.66 12.39 15.38
N ALA A 108 14.57 11.79 16.57
CA ALA A 108 15.08 12.37 17.80
C ALA A 108 16.61 12.53 17.77
N LEU A 109 17.34 11.50 17.33
CA LEU A 109 18.80 11.53 17.22
C LEU A 109 19.27 12.64 16.27
N GLN A 110 18.58 12.82 15.14
CA GLN A 110 18.85 13.90 14.18
C GLN A 110 18.53 15.29 14.76
N LYS A 111 17.38 15.43 15.42
CA LYS A 111 16.85 16.73 15.86
C LYS A 111 17.50 17.25 17.14
N TYR A 112 17.74 16.36 18.12
CA TYR A 112 18.12 16.74 19.47
C TYR A 112 19.55 16.33 19.84
N TYR A 113 20.12 15.36 19.14
CA TYR A 113 21.42 14.77 19.51
C TYR A 113 22.49 14.94 18.43
N GLY A 114 22.22 15.61 17.31
CA GLY A 114 23.22 15.95 16.29
C GLY A 114 23.69 14.79 15.41
N TYR A 115 22.90 13.73 15.29
CA TYR A 115 23.19 12.63 14.36
C TYR A 115 22.91 13.03 12.90
N SER A 116 23.54 12.31 11.97
CA SER A 116 23.48 12.63 10.55
C SER A 116 22.05 12.66 10.01
N LYS A 117 21.75 13.73 9.25
CA LYS A 117 20.48 13.90 8.53
C LYS A 117 20.27 12.87 7.42
N LEU A 118 21.31 12.13 7.05
CA LEU A 118 21.25 11.03 6.08
C LEU A 118 20.87 9.69 6.72
N SER A 119 20.82 9.63 8.06
CA SER A 119 20.35 8.43 8.76
C SER A 119 18.89 8.17 8.41
N HIS A 120 18.56 6.94 8.03
CA HIS A 120 17.20 6.61 7.60
C HIS A 120 16.81 5.18 7.95
N LEU A 121 15.52 4.98 8.19
CA LEU A 121 14.93 3.68 8.45
C LEU A 121 14.50 3.05 7.13
N MET A 122 14.86 1.79 6.92
CA MET A 122 14.46 1.00 5.76
C MET A 122 13.82 -0.31 6.23
N ALA A 123 12.89 -0.87 5.46
CA ALA A 123 12.34 -2.20 5.72
C ALA A 123 12.99 -3.24 4.80
N ILE A 124 13.16 -4.48 5.28
CA ILE A 124 13.78 -5.56 4.49
C ILE A 124 13.00 -5.87 3.19
N GLU A 125 11.68 -5.63 3.22
CA GLU A 125 10.78 -5.83 2.08
C GLU A 125 11.05 -4.86 0.91
N ASP A 126 11.70 -3.71 1.16
CA ASP A 126 11.97 -2.70 0.15
C ASP A 126 13.14 -3.05 -0.78
N VAL A 127 14.06 -3.93 -0.36
CA VAL A 127 15.33 -4.19 -1.07
C VAL A 127 15.68 -5.67 -1.28
N GLY A 128 15.01 -6.59 -0.56
CA GLY A 128 15.27 -8.02 -0.64
C GLY A 128 16.49 -8.49 0.19
N ALA A 129 16.48 -9.78 0.57
CA ALA A 129 17.37 -10.31 1.61
C ALA A 129 18.88 -10.27 1.28
N GLU A 130 19.28 -10.45 0.02
CA GLU A 130 20.70 -10.45 -0.36
C GLU A 130 21.28 -9.03 -0.30
N ALA A 131 20.58 -8.06 -0.88
CA ALA A 131 20.96 -6.65 -0.81
C ALA A 131 20.95 -6.15 0.65
N TRP A 132 20.00 -6.63 1.46
CA TRP A 132 19.90 -6.29 2.88
C TRP A 132 21.15 -6.67 3.68
N ASN A 133 21.60 -7.93 3.56
CA ASN A 133 22.79 -8.40 4.26
C ASN A 133 24.05 -7.63 3.83
N GLY A 134 24.16 -7.29 2.53
CA GLY A 134 25.25 -6.44 2.03
C GLY A 134 25.28 -5.08 2.72
N ARG A 135 24.15 -4.38 2.79
CA ARG A 135 24.04 -3.06 3.43
C ARG A 135 24.37 -3.12 4.92
N LEU A 136 23.92 -4.16 5.63
CA LEU A 136 24.27 -4.33 7.05
C LEU A 136 25.79 -4.46 7.24
N ARG A 137 26.47 -5.22 6.38
CA ARG A 137 27.93 -5.35 6.43
C ARG A 137 28.63 -4.02 6.17
N GLU A 138 28.15 -3.25 5.19
CA GLU A 138 28.70 -1.92 4.88
C GLU A 138 28.61 -0.95 6.07
N GLU A 139 27.55 -1.00 6.87
CA GLU A 139 27.44 -0.20 8.10
C GLU A 139 28.48 -0.63 9.14
N ILE A 140 28.61 -1.93 9.38
CA ILE A 140 29.59 -2.46 10.34
C ILE A 140 31.02 -2.16 9.89
N ASP A 141 31.34 -2.34 8.61
CA ASP A 141 32.66 -2.02 8.03
C ASP A 141 32.96 -0.51 8.13
N ALA A 142 31.93 0.33 8.12
CA ALA A 142 32.04 1.77 8.37
C ALA A 142 32.00 2.16 9.86
N ASN A 143 32.10 1.19 10.78
CA ASN A 143 32.04 1.38 12.23
C ASN A 143 30.73 2.03 12.72
N ARG A 144 29.61 1.73 12.04
CA ARG A 144 28.27 2.17 12.40
C ARG A 144 27.44 0.97 12.90
N PRO A 145 27.21 0.84 14.22
CA PRO A 145 26.27 -0.13 14.74
C PRO A 145 24.86 0.20 14.24
N VAL A 146 24.12 -0.84 13.86
CA VAL A 146 22.82 -0.73 13.22
C VAL A 146 21.73 -0.88 14.27
N LEU A 147 20.89 0.15 14.41
CA LEU A 147 19.62 0.03 15.12
C LEU A 147 18.68 -0.84 14.28
N TYR A 148 18.17 -1.93 14.86
CA TYR A 148 17.35 -2.90 14.17
C TYR A 148 16.04 -3.12 14.94
N ALA A 149 14.93 -3.31 14.23
CA ALA A 149 13.65 -3.68 14.83
C ALA A 149 12.98 -4.79 14.04
N ALA A 150 12.31 -5.69 14.74
CA ALA A 150 11.57 -6.79 14.15
C ALA A 150 10.47 -7.26 15.10
N SER A 151 9.48 -7.98 14.58
CA SER A 151 8.32 -8.44 15.33
C SER A 151 8.22 -9.95 15.38
N ASP A 152 7.71 -10.45 16.51
CA ASP A 152 7.16 -11.78 16.66
C ASP A 152 5.64 -11.73 16.34
N PRO A 153 5.13 -12.53 15.40
CA PRO A 153 3.71 -12.59 15.07
C PRO A 153 2.78 -12.86 16.27
N ALA A 154 3.28 -13.53 17.31
CA ALA A 154 2.54 -13.86 18.53
C ALA A 154 2.94 -13.02 19.76
N GLY A 155 4.12 -12.39 19.73
CA GLY A 155 4.75 -11.75 20.90
C GLY A 155 4.95 -10.23 20.82
N GLY A 156 4.75 -9.61 19.65
CA GLY A 156 4.93 -8.16 19.46
C GLY A 156 6.33 -7.76 18.96
N GLY A 157 6.59 -6.45 18.90
CA GLY A 157 7.82 -5.88 18.35
C GLY A 157 8.97 -5.78 19.36
N HIS A 158 10.20 -5.88 18.88
CA HIS A 158 11.42 -5.62 19.65
C HIS A 158 12.45 -4.83 18.84
N ALA A 159 13.28 -4.06 19.54
CA ALA A 159 14.37 -3.28 18.98
C ALA A 159 15.70 -3.65 19.64
N PHE A 160 16.74 -3.79 18.84
CA PHE A 160 18.06 -4.29 19.25
C PHE A 160 19.15 -3.69 18.35
N VAL A 161 20.42 -4.02 18.63
CA VAL A 161 21.57 -3.50 17.88
C VAL A 161 22.26 -4.64 17.15
N ILE A 162 22.60 -4.43 15.88
CA ILE A 162 23.57 -5.26 15.15
C ILE A 162 24.90 -4.51 15.13
N ASP A 163 25.96 -5.13 15.65
CA ASP A 163 27.26 -4.47 15.87
C ASP A 163 28.46 -5.24 15.30
N GLY A 164 28.20 -6.31 14.54
CA GLY A 164 29.24 -7.16 13.98
C GLY A 164 28.70 -8.18 13.00
N TYR A 165 29.58 -8.85 12.26
CA TYR A 165 29.23 -10.01 11.44
C TYR A 165 30.35 -11.06 11.38
N LYS A 166 29.96 -12.30 11.11
CA LYS A 166 30.85 -13.43 10.88
C LYS A 166 30.23 -14.37 9.84
N GLY A 167 30.78 -14.35 8.62
CA GLY A 167 30.18 -15.05 7.49
C GLY A 167 28.76 -14.52 7.21
N GLU A 168 27.77 -15.41 7.19
CA GLU A 168 26.35 -15.09 6.94
C GLU A 168 25.57 -14.74 8.23
N SER A 169 26.25 -14.60 9.37
CA SER A 169 25.62 -14.28 10.65
C SER A 169 26.04 -12.91 11.16
N PHE A 170 25.14 -12.24 11.88
CA PHE A 170 25.30 -10.92 12.46
C PHE A 170 25.32 -11.02 13.98
N SER A 171 26.23 -10.27 14.61
CA SER A 171 26.27 -10.09 16.07
C SER A 171 25.07 -9.24 16.47
N VAL A 172 24.22 -9.77 17.34
CA VAL A 172 23.02 -9.12 17.85
C VAL A 172 23.19 -8.87 19.35
N ASN A 173 23.04 -7.61 19.73
CA ASN A 173 22.87 -7.16 21.10
C ASN A 173 21.39 -6.88 21.35
N TRP A 174 20.73 -7.74 22.12
CA TRP A 174 19.28 -7.66 22.35
C TRP A 174 18.87 -6.54 23.31
N GLY A 175 19.84 -5.88 23.96
CA GLY A 175 19.57 -4.89 25.00
C GLY A 175 19.15 -5.49 26.34
N TRP A 176 19.50 -6.76 26.58
CA TRP A 176 19.17 -7.51 27.81
C TRP A 176 20.42 -7.85 28.63
N GLY A 177 21.40 -6.94 28.66
CA GLY A 177 22.58 -7.09 29.51
C GLY A 177 23.51 -8.24 29.15
N GLY A 178 23.48 -8.68 27.89
CA GLY A 178 24.22 -9.86 27.43
C GLY A 178 23.38 -11.12 27.36
N TYR A 179 22.17 -11.12 27.93
CA TYR A 179 21.26 -12.26 27.80
C TYR A 179 20.84 -12.45 26.33
N CYS A 180 21.04 -13.66 25.82
CA CYS A 180 20.84 -14.06 24.42
C CYS A 180 21.74 -13.36 23.39
N ASP A 181 22.68 -12.49 23.77
CA ASP A 181 23.56 -11.84 22.78
C ASP A 181 24.40 -12.89 22.04
N GLY A 182 24.58 -12.71 20.74
CA GLY A 182 25.25 -13.72 19.92
C GLY A 182 25.12 -13.52 18.42
N PHE A 183 25.54 -14.51 17.65
CA PHE A 183 25.50 -14.47 16.19
C PHE A 183 24.23 -15.13 15.65
N TYR A 184 23.41 -14.36 14.94
CA TYR A 184 22.14 -14.79 14.35
C TYR A 184 22.14 -14.59 12.85
N LYS A 185 21.30 -15.35 12.13
CA LYS A 185 21.04 -15.08 10.71
C LYS A 185 19.82 -14.17 10.58
N ILE A 186 19.86 -13.23 9.66
CA ILE A 186 18.66 -12.46 9.29
C ILE A 186 17.61 -13.43 8.75
N GLY A 187 16.38 -13.36 9.30
CA GLY A 187 15.31 -14.33 9.07
C GLY A 187 15.29 -15.54 10.02
N ALA A 188 16.26 -15.63 10.93
CA ALA A 188 16.27 -16.57 12.07
C ALA A 188 16.74 -15.86 13.36
N LEU A 189 16.13 -14.72 13.64
CA LEU A 189 16.35 -13.86 14.81
C LEU A 189 15.52 -14.38 15.99
N ASN A 190 15.90 -15.56 16.48
CA ASN A 190 15.23 -16.25 17.58
C ASN A 190 16.17 -16.25 18.79
N PRO A 191 15.98 -15.40 19.81
CA PRO A 191 16.89 -15.31 20.94
C PRO A 191 17.12 -16.68 21.61
N GLU A 192 18.39 -17.01 21.87
CA GLU A 192 18.79 -18.28 22.46
C GLU A 192 19.55 -18.10 23.78
N SER A 193 19.18 -18.89 24.79
CA SER A 193 19.92 -19.00 26.05
C SER A 193 20.51 -20.40 26.19
N VAL A 194 21.83 -20.50 26.35
CA VAL A 194 22.57 -21.78 26.44
C VAL A 194 22.26 -22.71 25.24
N GLY A 195 22.15 -22.13 24.05
CA GLY A 195 21.86 -22.84 22.80
C GLY A 195 20.42 -23.37 22.67
N LYS A 196 19.48 -22.81 23.45
CA LYS A 196 18.05 -23.14 23.37
C LYS A 196 17.22 -21.87 23.12
N PRO A 197 16.30 -21.88 22.13
CA PRO A 197 15.39 -20.76 21.90
C PRO A 197 14.51 -20.45 23.12
N THR A 198 14.30 -19.17 23.42
CA THR A 198 13.42 -18.72 24.52
C THR A 198 11.94 -18.82 24.18
N GLY A 199 11.60 -18.88 22.89
CA GLY A 199 10.23 -18.93 22.37
C GLY A 199 9.92 -17.80 21.39
N ASP A 200 10.57 -16.64 21.58
CA ASP A 200 10.40 -15.45 20.76
C ASP A 200 11.04 -15.59 19.37
N LYS A 201 10.41 -14.99 18.36
CA LYS A 201 10.75 -15.13 16.94
C LYS A 201 10.62 -13.81 16.17
N TYR A 202 11.64 -12.96 16.23
CA TYR A 202 11.63 -11.63 15.63
C TYR A 202 11.95 -11.66 14.12
N ASN A 203 11.12 -12.34 13.34
CA ASN A 203 11.39 -12.63 11.91
C ASN A 203 10.47 -11.90 10.92
N VAL A 204 9.46 -11.17 11.39
CA VAL A 204 8.53 -10.40 10.51
C VAL A 204 8.65 -8.90 10.76
N GLY A 205 8.26 -8.09 9.77
CA GLY A 205 8.29 -6.63 9.87
C GLY A 205 9.68 -6.07 10.21
N GLN A 206 10.73 -6.62 9.60
CA GLN A 206 12.10 -6.26 9.94
C GLN A 206 12.48 -4.93 9.31
N SER A 207 13.13 -4.08 10.09
CA SER A 207 13.65 -2.77 9.67
C SER A 207 14.98 -2.46 10.33
N ALA A 208 15.80 -1.65 9.66
CA ALA A 208 17.11 -1.24 10.12
C ALA A 208 17.36 0.23 9.81
N VAL A 209 18.16 0.88 10.65
CA VAL A 209 18.61 2.25 10.44
C VAL A 209 19.99 2.24 9.80
N PHE A 210 20.09 2.83 8.61
CA PHE A 210 21.34 2.99 7.88
C PHE A 210 21.88 4.42 8.02
N GLY A 211 23.19 4.59 7.96
CA GLY A 211 23.86 5.89 8.05
C GLY A 211 23.90 6.47 9.46
N MET A 212 23.70 5.65 10.50
CA MET A 212 23.61 6.12 11.89
C MET A 212 24.99 6.49 12.46
N GLN A 213 25.34 7.77 12.34
CA GLN A 213 26.60 8.35 12.82
C GLN A 213 26.42 9.81 13.26
N PRO A 214 27.34 10.36 14.08
CA PRO A 214 27.41 11.80 14.33
C PRO A 214 27.47 12.60 13.02
N SER A 215 26.76 13.72 12.96
CA SER A 215 26.80 14.63 11.81
C SER A 215 28.17 15.33 11.73
N ASP A 216 28.65 15.52 10.50
CA ASP A 216 29.82 16.38 10.24
C ASP A 216 29.46 17.87 10.10
N GLY A 217 28.17 18.19 10.15
CA GLY A 217 27.61 19.53 10.02
C GLY A 217 27.53 20.04 8.58
N THR A 218 27.95 19.25 7.59
CA THR A 218 27.99 19.65 6.18
C THR A 218 26.86 19.05 5.36
N GLU A 219 26.08 18.11 5.92
CA GLU A 219 25.03 17.42 5.18
C GLU A 219 23.88 18.35 4.79
N LYS A 220 23.54 18.31 3.50
CA LYS A 220 22.43 19.05 2.91
C LYS A 220 21.40 18.07 2.37
N VAL A 221 20.17 18.21 2.85
CA VAL A 221 19.01 17.41 2.44
C VAL A 221 17.94 18.37 1.98
N SER A 222 17.42 18.13 0.78
CA SER A 222 16.32 18.92 0.25
C SER A 222 15.00 18.49 0.89
N GLY A 223 14.06 19.42 1.08
CA GLY A 223 12.67 19.08 1.34
C GLY A 223 11.95 18.41 0.14
N MET A 224 12.59 18.37 -1.02
CA MET A 224 12.14 17.60 -2.18
C MET A 224 12.89 16.28 -2.29
N GLY A 225 12.24 15.26 -2.82
CA GLY A 225 12.83 13.94 -3.02
C GLY A 225 12.14 13.12 -4.11
N PHE A 226 12.80 12.06 -4.54
CA PHE A 226 12.21 11.06 -5.43
C PHE A 226 11.27 10.16 -4.65
N LEU A 227 10.09 9.89 -5.21
CA LEU A 227 9.17 8.92 -4.64
C LEU A 227 9.35 7.56 -5.30
N THR A 228 9.37 6.52 -4.47
CA THR A 228 9.36 5.13 -4.90
C THR A 228 7.95 4.55 -4.74
N ASN A 229 7.65 3.44 -5.41
CA ASN A 229 6.41 2.66 -5.21
C ASN A 229 5.07 3.35 -5.53
N VAL A 230 5.06 4.39 -6.36
CA VAL A 230 3.80 5.07 -6.78
C VAL A 230 3.27 4.61 -8.15
N GLY A 231 3.70 3.44 -8.64
CA GLY A 231 3.23 2.88 -9.94
C GLY A 231 3.73 3.64 -11.18
N GLU A 232 4.75 4.49 -11.02
CA GLU A 232 5.31 5.33 -12.08
C GLU A 232 6.77 4.95 -12.38
N LEU A 233 7.41 5.69 -13.29
CA LEU A 233 8.83 5.52 -13.62
C LEU A 233 9.70 5.58 -12.35
N GLN A 234 10.52 4.55 -12.11
CA GLN A 234 11.34 4.44 -10.89
C GLN A 234 12.81 4.86 -11.07
N MET A 235 13.16 5.44 -12.21
CA MET A 235 14.54 5.78 -12.57
C MET A 235 14.61 7.13 -13.28
N LEU A 236 15.82 7.67 -13.38
CA LEU A 236 16.13 8.67 -14.39
C LEU A 236 16.46 8.01 -15.72
N ASN A 237 16.09 8.67 -16.80
CA ASN A 237 16.51 8.30 -18.16
C ASN A 237 16.74 9.56 -18.98
N MET A 238 17.48 9.46 -20.08
CA MET A 238 17.66 10.57 -21.02
C MET A 238 17.72 10.08 -22.46
N ASN A 239 17.55 10.99 -23.42
CA ASN A 239 17.46 10.68 -24.85
C ASN A 239 18.79 10.80 -25.62
N ILE A 240 19.92 10.99 -24.93
CA ILE A 240 21.25 11.17 -25.54
C ILE A 240 22.28 10.29 -24.83
N THR A 241 23.38 9.96 -25.53
CA THR A 241 24.47 9.14 -24.98
C THR A 241 25.49 9.97 -24.20
N ASP A 242 25.91 11.09 -24.79
CA ASP A 242 26.88 12.00 -24.21
C ASP A 242 26.28 13.40 -24.14
N VAL A 243 26.51 14.10 -23.05
CA VAL A 243 26.22 15.52 -22.92
C VAL A 243 27.34 16.30 -23.62
N LYS A 244 27.01 16.91 -24.76
CA LYS A 244 27.93 17.80 -25.50
C LYS A 244 27.47 19.24 -25.44
N LYS A 245 28.44 20.15 -25.56
CA LYS A 245 28.20 21.60 -25.57
C LYS A 245 27.19 21.98 -26.64
N GLY A 246 26.13 22.70 -26.24
CA GLY A 246 25.08 23.19 -27.13
C GLY A 246 24.11 22.12 -27.64
N GLN A 247 24.26 20.86 -27.25
CA GLN A 247 23.34 19.78 -27.60
C GLN A 247 22.07 19.86 -26.73
N ASN A 248 20.91 19.69 -27.36
CA ASN A 248 19.65 19.56 -26.64
C ASN A 248 19.48 18.13 -26.11
N GLY A 249 19.26 18.01 -24.81
CA GLY A 249 18.87 16.76 -24.15
C GLY A 249 17.55 16.90 -23.39
N VAL A 250 16.96 15.76 -23.05
CA VAL A 250 15.80 15.66 -22.17
C VAL A 250 16.06 14.59 -21.13
N ILE A 251 15.87 14.93 -19.86
CA ILE A 251 15.76 13.96 -18.76
C ILE A 251 14.30 13.61 -18.55
N PHE A 252 14.00 12.32 -18.44
CA PHE A 252 12.74 11.79 -17.94
C PHE A 252 12.96 11.36 -16.49
N SER A 253 12.17 11.95 -15.58
CA SER A 253 12.37 11.78 -14.15
C SER A 253 11.41 10.74 -13.56
N ALA A 254 11.91 10.05 -12.53
CA ALA A 254 11.06 9.46 -11.51
C ALA A 254 10.19 10.55 -10.84
N PRO A 255 9.05 10.20 -10.23
CA PRO A 255 8.22 11.15 -9.50
C PRO A 255 9.02 11.94 -8.46
N ILE A 256 8.75 13.24 -8.36
CA ILE A 256 9.40 14.13 -7.40
C ILE A 256 8.32 14.74 -6.52
N GLY A 257 8.49 14.62 -5.20
CA GLY A 257 7.53 15.11 -4.21
C GLY A 257 8.19 15.88 -3.08
N ASN A 258 7.34 16.57 -2.32
CA ASN A 258 7.73 17.18 -1.06
C ASN A 258 7.82 16.09 0.01
N THR A 259 9.05 15.77 0.41
CA THR A 259 9.39 14.79 1.47
C THR A 259 9.62 15.46 2.81
N GLY A 260 9.54 16.80 2.88
CA GLY A 260 9.59 17.56 4.12
C GLY A 260 8.24 17.62 4.84
N ASP A 261 8.25 18.20 6.04
CA ASP A 261 7.10 18.36 6.93
C ASP A 261 6.33 19.69 6.67
N GLN A 262 6.94 20.63 5.95
CA GLN A 262 6.36 21.94 5.61
C GLN A 262 6.08 22.07 4.11
N PRO A 263 5.13 22.92 3.69
CA PRO A 263 4.90 23.19 2.28
C PRO A 263 6.15 23.73 1.56
N PHE A 264 6.53 23.10 0.45
CA PHE A 264 7.71 23.49 -0.32
C PHE A 264 7.41 24.64 -1.27
N ASN A 265 8.30 25.63 -1.29
CA ASN A 265 8.31 26.73 -2.24
C ASN A 265 9.73 26.89 -2.78
N GLY A 266 9.91 26.90 -4.10
CA GLY A 266 11.24 26.94 -4.69
C GLY A 266 11.26 26.53 -6.16
N GLU A 267 12.35 25.91 -6.56
CA GLU A 267 12.53 25.42 -7.93
C GLU A 267 13.24 24.06 -7.98
N VAL A 268 12.95 23.28 -9.01
CA VAL A 268 13.61 22.00 -9.33
C VAL A 268 14.27 22.12 -10.70
N ALA A 269 15.54 21.73 -10.81
CA ALA A 269 16.34 21.83 -12.01
C ALA A 269 17.24 20.59 -12.20
N VAL A 270 17.95 20.54 -13.33
CA VAL A 270 18.99 19.55 -13.61
C VAL A 270 20.34 20.25 -13.54
N ALA A 271 21.28 19.63 -12.84
CA ALA A 271 22.66 20.06 -12.75
C ALA A 271 23.58 19.07 -13.48
N LEU A 272 24.61 19.58 -14.15
CA LEU A 272 25.79 18.81 -14.53
C LEU A 272 26.77 18.83 -13.36
N MET A 273 27.11 17.65 -12.86
CA MET A 273 27.99 17.44 -11.72
C MET A 273 29.27 16.76 -12.19
N ASN A 274 30.41 17.11 -11.58
CA ASN A 274 31.65 16.40 -11.84
C ASN A 274 31.75 15.10 -11.03
N ALA A 275 32.77 14.28 -11.31
CA ALA A 275 33.00 13.01 -10.61
C ALA A 275 33.19 13.13 -9.07
N LYS A 276 33.54 14.31 -8.57
CA LYS A 276 33.68 14.60 -7.12
C LYS A 276 32.37 15.03 -6.47
N GLY A 277 31.30 15.22 -7.26
CA GLY A 277 30.01 15.71 -6.81
C GLY A 277 29.93 17.22 -6.67
N GLU A 278 30.84 17.97 -7.30
CA GLU A 278 30.77 19.43 -7.38
C GLU A 278 29.93 19.84 -8.60
N MET A 279 29.07 20.84 -8.42
CA MET A 279 28.23 21.36 -9.50
C MET A 279 29.08 22.13 -10.51
N ARG A 280 29.03 21.73 -11.78
CA ARG A 280 29.64 22.47 -12.90
C ARG A 280 28.72 23.59 -13.38
N GLU A 281 27.45 23.27 -13.62
CA GLU A 281 26.41 24.23 -14.03
C GLU A 281 25.00 23.67 -13.84
N ILE A 282 24.01 24.56 -13.78
CA ILE A 282 22.60 24.21 -13.98
C ILE A 282 22.32 24.21 -15.49
N VAL A 283 21.91 23.06 -16.02
CA VAL A 283 21.74 22.85 -17.47
C VAL A 283 20.29 23.00 -17.95
N THR A 284 19.31 22.99 -17.03
CA THR A 284 17.90 23.18 -17.39
C THR A 284 17.63 24.62 -17.79
N SER A 285 17.09 24.83 -18.98
CA SER A 285 16.76 26.16 -19.51
C SER A 285 15.51 26.78 -18.88
N SER A 286 14.61 25.97 -18.33
CA SER A 286 13.42 26.41 -17.61
C SER A 286 13.16 25.49 -16.42
N PRO A 287 13.74 25.80 -15.24
CA PRO A 287 13.47 25.08 -14.00
C PRO A 287 11.97 25.00 -13.69
N LEU A 288 11.56 23.94 -13.01
CA LEU A 288 10.20 23.81 -12.50
C LEU A 288 10.03 24.71 -11.28
N THR A 289 9.21 25.75 -11.38
CA THR A 289 8.79 26.55 -10.22
C THR A 289 7.75 25.78 -9.41
N VAL A 290 8.02 25.59 -8.11
CA VAL A 290 7.13 24.93 -7.16
C VAL A 290 6.57 25.97 -6.19
N VAL A 291 5.25 26.04 -6.07
CA VAL A 291 4.56 26.98 -5.19
C VAL A 291 3.63 26.20 -4.28
N ASN A 292 3.84 26.34 -2.98
CA ASN A 292 3.00 25.78 -1.92
C ASN A 292 2.65 24.29 -2.11
N LEU A 293 3.65 23.47 -2.45
CA LEU A 293 3.46 22.03 -2.54
C LEU A 293 3.37 21.45 -1.13
N ALA A 294 2.17 21.03 -0.71
CA ALA A 294 1.95 20.45 0.62
C ALA A 294 2.84 19.22 0.87
N ALA A 295 3.13 18.92 2.13
CA ALA A 295 3.84 17.70 2.52
C ALA A 295 3.14 16.46 1.92
N GLY A 296 3.90 15.56 1.31
CA GLY A 296 3.39 14.41 0.57
C GLY A 296 2.82 14.70 -0.82
N GLY A 297 2.66 15.97 -1.20
CA GLY A 297 2.31 16.37 -2.56
C GLY A 297 3.45 16.10 -3.54
N TYR A 298 3.12 15.68 -4.78
CA TYR A 298 4.14 15.30 -5.75
C TYR A 298 3.73 15.47 -7.21
N TYR A 299 4.74 15.44 -8.09
CA TYR A 299 4.60 15.45 -9.53
C TYR A 299 4.92 14.04 -10.07
N PRO A 300 3.93 13.33 -10.65
CA PRO A 300 4.09 11.92 -11.05
C PRO A 300 4.97 11.74 -12.30
N SER A 301 5.01 12.75 -13.17
CA SER A 301 5.68 12.67 -14.47
C SER A 301 6.32 13.99 -14.83
N LEU A 302 7.61 14.11 -14.56
CA LEU A 302 8.42 15.28 -14.95
C LEU A 302 9.41 14.92 -16.06
N SER A 303 9.62 15.89 -16.94
CA SER A 303 10.70 15.86 -17.92
C SER A 303 11.36 17.23 -17.99
N PHE A 304 12.68 17.25 -18.05
CA PHE A 304 13.46 18.48 -18.09
C PHE A 304 14.24 18.55 -19.39
N SER A 305 13.99 19.56 -20.21
CA SER A 305 14.87 19.88 -21.34
C SER A 305 16.11 20.59 -20.81
N PHE A 306 17.28 20.25 -21.34
CA PHE A 306 18.54 20.82 -20.90
C PHE A 306 19.51 21.03 -22.06
N VAL A 307 20.42 21.99 -21.87
CA VAL A 307 21.54 22.28 -22.77
C VAL A 307 22.74 22.63 -21.91
N SER A 308 23.86 21.94 -22.11
CA SER A 308 25.11 22.24 -21.40
C SER A 308 25.94 23.26 -22.17
N THR A 309 26.64 24.14 -21.44
CA THR A 309 27.58 25.11 -22.02
C THR A 309 29.00 24.54 -22.19
N VAL A 310 29.23 23.33 -21.67
CA VAL A 310 30.49 22.59 -21.73
C VAL A 310 30.27 21.16 -22.26
N ASP A 311 31.36 20.47 -22.59
CA ASP A 311 31.32 19.03 -22.83
C ASP A 311 31.45 18.30 -21.49
N ALA A 312 30.66 17.25 -21.28
CA ALA A 312 30.83 16.39 -20.12
C ALA A 312 32.12 15.57 -20.21
N GLU A 313 32.75 15.37 -19.06
CA GLU A 313 33.98 14.60 -18.89
C GLU A 313 33.69 13.19 -18.35
N PRO A 314 34.60 12.21 -18.52
CA PRO A 314 34.45 10.90 -17.91
C PRO A 314 34.24 10.98 -16.39
N GLY A 315 33.17 10.37 -15.90
CA GLY A 315 32.77 10.41 -14.49
C GLY A 315 31.81 11.54 -14.12
N ASP A 316 31.58 12.51 -15.02
CA ASP A 316 30.50 13.48 -14.84
C ASP A 316 29.12 12.79 -14.89
N TYR A 317 28.16 13.40 -14.21
CA TYR A 317 26.79 12.92 -14.17
C TYR A 317 25.77 14.07 -14.12
N LEU A 318 24.56 13.80 -14.59
CA LEU A 318 23.41 14.66 -14.41
C LEU A 318 22.67 14.25 -13.14
N ALA A 319 22.28 15.24 -12.34
CA ALA A 319 21.47 15.07 -11.14
C ALA A 319 20.30 16.04 -11.16
N ILE A 320 19.19 15.64 -10.56
CA ILE A 320 18.09 16.57 -10.28
C ILE A 320 18.35 17.21 -8.93
N VAL A 321 18.18 18.53 -8.89
CA VAL A 321 18.46 19.38 -7.74
C VAL A 321 17.25 20.25 -7.44
N ALA A 322 17.06 20.64 -6.18
CA ALA A 322 16.08 21.63 -5.80
C ALA A 322 16.69 22.76 -4.97
N LYS A 323 16.11 23.94 -5.11
CA LYS A 323 16.48 25.16 -4.38
C LYS A 323 15.24 25.76 -3.75
N GLU A 324 15.29 25.99 -2.44
CA GLU A 324 14.20 26.66 -1.73
C GLU A 324 14.11 28.15 -2.09
N LYS A 325 12.90 28.70 -2.03
CA LYS A 325 12.66 30.12 -2.29
C LYS A 325 13.45 30.99 -1.32
N GLY A 326 14.30 31.85 -1.86
CA GLY A 326 15.19 32.72 -1.08
C GLY A 326 16.57 32.12 -0.80
N SER A 327 16.77 30.83 -1.05
CA SER A 327 18.09 30.21 -1.08
C SER A 327 18.81 30.52 -2.39
N SER A 328 20.14 30.65 -2.32
CA SER A 328 21.02 30.67 -3.50
C SER A 328 21.52 29.27 -3.88
N GLU A 329 21.32 28.28 -3.03
CA GLU A 329 21.94 26.96 -3.13
C GLU A 329 20.98 25.89 -3.65
N TYR A 330 21.45 25.12 -4.63
CA TYR A 330 20.79 23.91 -5.11
C TYR A 330 21.32 22.67 -4.38
N ILE A 331 20.39 21.81 -3.96
CA ILE A 331 20.67 20.58 -3.23
C ILE A 331 20.22 19.39 -4.08
N GLU A 332 21.07 18.38 -4.23
CA GLU A 332 20.75 17.12 -4.93
C GLU A 332 19.63 16.35 -4.22
N LEU A 333 18.72 15.76 -5.01
CA LEU A 333 17.59 15.01 -4.48
C LEU A 333 17.97 13.58 -4.12
N TYR A 334 17.38 13.10 -3.04
CA TYR A 334 17.42 11.70 -2.63
C TYR A 334 16.06 11.02 -2.83
N ASN A 335 16.04 9.70 -2.95
CA ASN A 335 14.81 8.92 -2.76
C ASN A 335 14.50 8.73 -1.26
N GLN A 336 13.40 8.04 -0.97
CA GLN A 336 12.96 7.73 0.41
C GLN A 336 13.98 6.90 1.21
N ASN A 337 14.85 6.17 0.51
CA ASN A 337 15.94 5.38 1.07
C ASN A 337 17.27 6.16 1.13
N PHE A 338 17.23 7.48 0.97
CA PHE A 338 18.42 8.34 0.92
C PHE A 338 19.46 7.95 -0.14
N GLU A 339 19.01 7.32 -1.22
CA GLU A 339 19.83 7.01 -2.38
C GLU A 339 19.68 8.09 -3.45
N ARG A 340 20.75 8.34 -4.20
CA ARG A 340 20.77 9.34 -5.26
C ARG A 340 20.47 8.69 -6.60
N LEU A 341 19.55 9.28 -7.37
CA LEU A 341 19.35 8.90 -8.77
C LEU A 341 20.20 9.81 -9.66
N ARG A 342 21.18 9.23 -10.36
CA ARG A 342 22.15 9.94 -11.21
C ARG A 342 22.21 9.31 -12.60
N LEU A 343 22.43 10.13 -13.62
CA LEU A 343 22.68 9.68 -14.98
C LEU A 343 24.12 9.96 -15.38
N PRO A 344 24.93 8.97 -15.77
CA PRO A 344 26.23 9.23 -16.38
C PRO A 344 26.08 10.23 -17.53
N ALA A 345 26.89 11.29 -17.53
CA ALA A 345 26.83 12.32 -18.57
C ALA A 345 27.64 11.93 -19.82
N THR A 346 28.43 10.85 -19.75
CA THR A 346 29.18 10.28 -20.86
C THR A 346 28.93 8.77 -20.95
N GLY A 347 28.89 8.23 -22.18
CA GLY A 347 28.73 6.80 -22.44
C GLY A 347 27.40 6.19 -21.97
N TYR A 348 26.38 7.02 -21.71
CA TYR A 348 25.07 6.52 -21.29
C TYR A 348 24.36 5.82 -22.45
N VAL A 349 23.62 4.77 -22.15
CA VAL A 349 22.77 4.09 -23.13
C VAL A 349 21.31 4.38 -22.78
N PRO A 350 20.64 5.31 -23.49
CA PRO A 350 19.22 5.57 -23.33
C PRO A 350 18.39 4.31 -23.34
N ARG A 351 17.56 4.15 -22.32
CA ARG A 351 16.64 3.01 -22.23
C ARG A 351 15.42 3.32 -23.09
N THR A 352 15.10 2.44 -24.02
CA THR A 352 13.96 2.57 -24.94
C THR A 352 12.92 1.50 -24.69
N PHE A 353 11.70 1.73 -25.15
CA PHE A 353 10.66 0.71 -25.19
C PHE A 353 10.20 0.39 -26.61
N GLU A 354 9.61 -0.79 -26.75
CA GLU A 354 9.00 -1.26 -27.99
C GLU A 354 7.49 -1.28 -27.87
N VAL A 355 6.78 -0.94 -28.95
CA VAL A 355 5.32 -1.10 -29.05
C VAL A 355 5.04 -2.18 -30.08
N ARG A 356 4.62 -3.34 -29.59
CA ARG A 356 4.17 -4.47 -30.41
C ARG A 356 2.67 -4.35 -30.62
N THR A 357 2.22 -4.66 -31.82
CA THR A 357 0.82 -4.52 -32.18
C THR A 357 0.25 -5.83 -32.70
N LYS A 358 -0.96 -6.16 -32.27
CA LYS A 358 -1.77 -7.24 -32.81
C LYS A 358 -3.14 -6.69 -33.16
N MET A 359 -3.41 -6.51 -34.46
CA MET A 359 -4.65 -5.91 -34.95
C MET A 359 -5.63 -6.99 -35.40
N GLY A 360 -6.86 -6.92 -34.91
CA GLY A 360 -7.98 -7.67 -35.42
C GLY A 360 -8.32 -7.27 -36.85
N GLU A 361 -9.14 -8.10 -37.51
CA GLU A 361 -9.58 -7.81 -38.87
C GLU A 361 -10.29 -6.45 -38.94
N GLY A 362 -9.91 -5.63 -39.91
CA GLY A 362 -10.45 -4.27 -40.07
C GLY A 362 -9.98 -3.26 -39.03
N ALA A 363 -9.00 -3.59 -38.18
CA ALA A 363 -8.32 -2.62 -37.33
C ALA A 363 -6.96 -2.23 -37.90
N THR A 364 -6.61 -0.95 -37.77
CA THR A 364 -5.26 -0.46 -38.13
C THR A 364 -4.67 0.41 -37.04
N PHE A 365 -3.36 0.28 -36.87
CA PHE A 365 -2.55 1.08 -35.95
C PHE A 365 -1.61 1.96 -36.75
N GLN A 366 -1.51 3.23 -36.34
CA GLN A 366 -0.58 4.17 -36.95
C GLN A 366 0.09 5.02 -35.87
N GLN A 367 1.42 5.14 -35.90
CA GLN A 367 2.13 6.11 -35.08
C GLN A 367 1.68 7.55 -35.45
N ALA A 368 1.39 8.36 -34.44
CA ALA A 368 1.03 9.76 -34.68
C ALA A 368 2.23 10.60 -35.14
N GLU A 369 1.95 11.70 -35.82
CA GLU A 369 2.94 12.58 -36.42
C GLU A 369 3.85 13.30 -35.40
N THR A 370 4.96 13.87 -35.89
CA THR A 370 6.07 14.41 -35.09
C THR A 370 5.67 15.47 -34.05
N ARG A 371 4.58 16.22 -34.25
CA ARG A 371 4.12 17.20 -33.24
C ARG A 371 3.69 16.52 -31.93
N TYR A 372 3.19 15.29 -32.01
CA TYR A 372 2.82 14.47 -30.85
C TYR A 372 3.96 13.56 -30.40
N ASN A 373 4.75 13.08 -31.36
CA ASN A 373 5.93 12.23 -31.14
C ASN A 373 7.22 12.98 -31.54
N PRO A 374 7.64 14.02 -30.80
CA PRO A 374 8.82 14.81 -31.16
C PRO A 374 10.08 13.96 -31.04
N ALA A 375 11.09 14.26 -31.87
CA ALA A 375 12.35 13.50 -31.92
C ALA A 375 13.04 13.34 -30.54
N ARG A 376 12.85 14.30 -29.63
CA ARG A 376 13.37 14.24 -28.25
C ARG A 376 12.81 13.08 -27.41
N ASN A 377 11.68 12.50 -27.81
CA ASN A 377 11.10 11.31 -27.17
C ASN A 377 11.71 10.01 -27.71
N PHE A 378 12.60 10.06 -28.70
CA PHE A 378 13.14 8.89 -29.38
C PHE A 378 14.66 8.85 -29.27
N TYR A 379 15.19 7.62 -29.26
CA TYR A 379 16.60 7.32 -29.38
C TYR A 379 16.76 6.16 -30.36
N ASN A 380 17.57 6.35 -31.41
CA ASN A 380 17.75 5.38 -32.50
C ASN A 380 16.42 4.86 -33.08
N GLY A 381 15.44 5.74 -33.26
CA GLY A 381 14.12 5.43 -33.83
C GLY A 381 13.14 4.74 -32.89
N LYS A 382 13.53 4.42 -31.65
CA LYS A 382 12.65 3.84 -30.63
C LYS A 382 12.27 4.87 -29.56
N PRO A 383 11.04 4.84 -29.01
CA PRO A 383 10.65 5.75 -27.96
C PRO A 383 11.42 5.46 -26.66
N VAL A 384 11.81 6.51 -25.94
CA VAL A 384 12.62 6.47 -24.72
C VAL A 384 11.72 6.21 -23.51
N ILE A 385 12.12 5.32 -22.61
CA ILE A 385 11.38 5.05 -21.36
C ILE A 385 11.28 6.35 -20.54
N GLY A 386 10.08 6.69 -20.12
CA GLY A 386 9.67 7.91 -19.44
C GLY A 386 8.94 8.90 -20.34
N SER A 387 9.05 8.76 -21.67
CA SER A 387 8.37 9.60 -22.66
C SER A 387 6.92 9.15 -22.91
N LYS A 388 6.10 10.07 -23.43
CA LYS A 388 4.77 9.74 -23.97
C LYS A 388 4.88 9.31 -25.42
N TYR A 389 4.10 8.29 -25.78
CA TYR A 389 3.97 7.78 -27.13
C TYR A 389 2.53 7.88 -27.62
N TYR A 390 2.35 8.51 -28.78
CA TYR A 390 1.05 8.82 -29.36
C TYR A 390 0.78 8.01 -30.63
N HIS A 391 -0.46 7.52 -30.79
CA HIS A 391 -0.86 6.70 -31.92
C HIS A 391 -2.34 6.90 -32.28
N TYR A 392 -2.69 6.58 -33.51
CA TYR A 392 -4.07 6.50 -34.00
C TYR A 392 -4.49 5.05 -34.15
N LEU A 393 -5.77 4.81 -33.91
CA LEU A 393 -6.44 3.55 -34.19
C LEU A 393 -7.60 3.83 -35.15
N MET A 394 -7.73 3.04 -36.21
CA MET A 394 -8.89 3.11 -37.11
C MET A 394 -9.55 1.74 -37.17
N ILE A 395 -10.87 1.76 -37.32
CA ILE A 395 -11.71 0.56 -37.39
C ILE A 395 -12.59 0.71 -38.63
N ASP A 396 -12.61 -0.32 -39.46
CA ASP A 396 -13.39 -0.37 -40.69
C ASP A 396 -14.90 -0.30 -40.42
N GLU A 397 -15.63 0.24 -41.40
CA GLU A 397 -17.09 0.17 -41.40
C GLU A 397 -17.56 -1.30 -41.36
N GLY A 398 -18.53 -1.59 -40.49
CA GLY A 398 -19.09 -2.94 -40.29
C GLY A 398 -18.45 -3.76 -39.15
N ILE A 399 -17.49 -3.23 -38.41
CA ILE A 399 -17.12 -3.77 -37.09
C ILE A 399 -18.15 -3.28 -36.06
N SER A 400 -18.88 -4.21 -35.44
CA SER A 400 -19.91 -3.90 -34.44
C SER A 400 -19.37 -3.59 -33.04
N GLN A 401 -18.21 -4.16 -32.69
CA GLN A 401 -17.55 -3.96 -31.39
C GLN A 401 -16.05 -4.18 -31.53
N TYR A 402 -15.27 -3.47 -30.72
CA TYR A 402 -13.84 -3.66 -30.58
C TYR A 402 -13.40 -3.49 -29.12
N PHE A 403 -12.27 -4.10 -28.79
CA PHE A 403 -11.60 -3.93 -27.50
C PHE A 403 -10.13 -3.64 -27.75
N VAL A 404 -9.57 -2.74 -26.96
CA VAL A 404 -8.14 -2.43 -27.03
C VAL A 404 -7.53 -2.75 -25.69
N GLU A 405 -6.48 -3.55 -25.70
CA GLU A 405 -5.72 -3.90 -24.52
C GLU A 405 -4.29 -3.38 -24.66
N LEU A 406 -3.73 -2.86 -23.57
CA LEU A 406 -2.33 -2.49 -23.46
C LEU A 406 -1.72 -3.30 -22.31
N ASN A 407 -0.73 -4.15 -22.62
CA ASN A 407 -0.13 -5.11 -21.67
C ASN A 407 -1.18 -5.98 -20.98
N GLY A 408 -2.17 -6.44 -21.74
CA GLY A 408 -3.27 -7.26 -21.23
C GLY A 408 -4.17 -6.54 -20.23
N LYS A 409 -4.25 -5.22 -20.29
CA LYS A 409 -5.24 -4.40 -19.57
C LYS A 409 -6.14 -3.68 -20.55
N LEU A 410 -7.45 -3.83 -20.38
CA LEU A 410 -8.44 -3.14 -21.20
C LEU A 410 -8.31 -1.61 -21.08
N MET A 411 -8.26 -0.93 -22.22
CA MET A 411 -8.20 0.53 -22.32
C MET A 411 -9.60 1.13 -22.38
N ASP A 412 -9.88 2.07 -21.48
CA ASP A 412 -11.05 2.95 -21.56
C ASP A 412 -10.77 4.15 -22.48
N ASP A 413 -11.83 4.82 -22.97
CA ASP A 413 -11.77 6.08 -23.73
C ASP A 413 -10.88 6.07 -25.00
N VAL A 414 -10.84 4.93 -25.69
CA VAL A 414 -10.13 4.78 -26.97
C VAL A 414 -10.70 5.73 -28.02
N LYS A 415 -9.82 6.52 -28.64
CA LYS A 415 -10.17 7.45 -29.71
C LYS A 415 -9.91 6.80 -31.06
N LEU A 416 -10.93 6.81 -31.92
CA LEU A 416 -10.81 6.32 -33.29
C LEU A 416 -10.54 7.46 -34.28
N GLY A 417 -9.90 7.11 -35.39
CA GLY A 417 -9.57 8.02 -36.47
C GLY A 417 -8.35 8.90 -36.18
N THR A 418 -8.16 9.93 -37.01
CA THR A 418 -6.96 10.80 -36.99
C THR A 418 -7.20 12.17 -36.37
N ALA A 419 -8.41 12.44 -35.87
CA ALA A 419 -8.75 13.73 -35.28
C ALA A 419 -8.00 14.00 -33.97
N LYS A 420 -7.81 12.98 -33.13
CA LYS A 420 -7.08 13.08 -31.86
C LYS A 420 -6.41 11.75 -31.53
N PRO A 421 -5.09 11.73 -31.26
CA PRO A 421 -4.38 10.47 -30.98
C PRO A 421 -4.70 9.94 -29.57
N ASN A 422 -4.55 8.63 -29.44
CA ASN A 422 -4.38 7.93 -28.17
C ASN A 422 -2.94 8.10 -27.68
N SER A 423 -2.72 7.92 -26.38
CA SER A 423 -1.38 8.02 -25.80
C SER A 423 -1.22 7.24 -24.52
N PHE A 424 -0.02 6.74 -24.28
CA PHE A 424 0.42 6.23 -22.98
C PHE A 424 1.86 6.68 -22.70
N ARG A 425 2.28 6.62 -21.42
CA ARG A 425 3.66 6.85 -21.00
C ARG A 425 4.37 5.50 -20.95
N GLY A 426 5.52 5.39 -21.61
CA GLY A 426 6.31 4.16 -21.55
C GLY A 426 7.14 4.12 -20.28
N ILE A 427 6.82 3.25 -19.33
CA ILE A 427 7.57 3.00 -18.10
C ILE A 427 8.17 1.58 -18.08
N GLU A 428 7.72 0.71 -18.99
CA GLU A 428 8.19 -0.66 -19.21
C GLU A 428 8.98 -0.77 -20.53
N PRO A 429 9.85 -1.79 -20.70
CA PRO A 429 10.65 -1.95 -21.92
C PRO A 429 9.84 -2.45 -23.13
N VAL A 430 8.67 -3.06 -22.92
CA VAL A 430 7.83 -3.59 -24.00
C VAL A 430 6.37 -3.30 -23.68
N TYR A 431 5.63 -2.88 -24.70
CA TYR A 431 4.20 -2.72 -24.67
C TYR A 431 3.53 -3.55 -25.76
N ASP A 432 2.61 -4.42 -25.38
CA ASP A 432 1.76 -5.18 -26.30
C ASP A 432 0.40 -4.49 -26.41
N LEU A 433 0.13 -3.87 -27.57
CA LEU A 433 -1.14 -3.25 -27.91
C LEU A 433 -1.95 -4.20 -28.80
N VAL A 434 -3.03 -4.73 -28.25
CA VAL A 434 -3.90 -5.69 -28.92
C VAL A 434 -5.23 -5.00 -29.22
N VAL A 435 -5.68 -5.05 -30.46
CA VAL A 435 -7.04 -4.64 -30.85
C VAL A 435 -7.79 -5.87 -31.29
N THR A 436 -8.86 -6.23 -30.59
CA THR A 436 -9.73 -7.34 -30.95
C THR A 436 -11.03 -6.78 -31.54
N THR A 437 -11.44 -7.27 -32.70
CA THR A 437 -12.61 -6.76 -33.44
C THR A 437 -13.67 -7.85 -33.66
N TYR A 438 -14.94 -7.45 -33.65
CA TYR A 438 -16.08 -8.34 -33.86
C TYR A 438 -17.08 -7.72 -34.84
N ARG A 439 -17.34 -8.40 -35.97
CA ARG A 439 -18.40 -8.00 -36.92
C ARG A 439 -19.82 -8.26 -36.39
N ASN A 440 -19.97 -9.32 -35.58
CA ASN A 440 -21.23 -9.72 -34.95
C ASN A 440 -21.01 -9.98 -33.46
N TYR A 441 -20.92 -8.92 -32.67
CA TYR A 441 -20.67 -9.03 -31.23
C TYR A 441 -21.95 -9.30 -30.44
N GLN A 442 -21.87 -10.25 -29.52
CA GLN A 442 -22.92 -10.55 -28.53
C GLN A 442 -22.24 -10.91 -27.21
N GLU A 443 -22.59 -10.20 -26.13
CA GLU A 443 -22.18 -10.57 -24.77
C GLU A 443 -22.78 -11.93 -24.39
N LYS A 444 -21.97 -12.79 -23.78
CA LYS A 444 -22.40 -14.12 -23.31
C LYS A 444 -22.26 -14.24 -21.80
N GLU A 445 -23.03 -15.17 -21.25
CA GLU A 445 -22.94 -15.58 -19.85
C GLU A 445 -22.22 -16.93 -19.75
N LEU A 446 -21.32 -17.03 -18.77
CA LEU A 446 -20.68 -18.26 -18.35
C LEU A 446 -21.34 -18.73 -17.04
N VAL A 447 -21.78 -19.99 -16.98
CA VAL A 447 -22.36 -20.57 -15.76
C VAL A 447 -21.41 -21.65 -15.22
N ILE A 448 -20.86 -21.40 -14.04
CA ILE A 448 -19.92 -22.29 -13.37
C ILE A 448 -20.58 -22.89 -12.11
N ASN A 449 -20.47 -24.21 -11.96
CA ASN A 449 -20.85 -24.91 -10.75
C ASN A 449 -19.58 -25.47 -10.11
N LEU A 450 -19.19 -24.94 -8.95
CA LEU A 450 -18.00 -25.40 -8.24
C LEU A 450 -18.33 -26.59 -7.33
N GLU A 451 -17.47 -27.60 -7.38
CA GLU A 451 -17.54 -28.75 -6.47
C GLU A 451 -17.00 -28.38 -5.08
N LYS A 452 -16.01 -27.49 -5.02
CA LYS A 452 -15.38 -27.01 -3.78
C LYS A 452 -14.88 -25.58 -3.94
N ALA A 453 -14.89 -24.83 -2.83
CA ALA A 453 -14.29 -23.50 -2.74
C ALA A 453 -12.80 -23.48 -3.11
N GLY A 454 -12.38 -22.39 -3.77
CA GLY A 454 -11.02 -22.12 -4.24
C GLY A 454 -10.66 -22.80 -5.56
N GLN A 455 -11.63 -23.35 -6.29
CA GLN A 455 -11.39 -24.07 -7.55
C GLN A 455 -11.68 -23.22 -8.80
N LEU A 456 -12.22 -22.01 -8.66
CA LEU A 456 -12.68 -21.23 -9.82
C LEU A 456 -11.57 -21.01 -10.85
N LYS A 457 -10.35 -20.71 -10.40
CA LYS A 457 -9.19 -20.52 -11.28
C LYS A 457 -8.90 -21.71 -12.18
N GLN A 458 -8.92 -22.92 -11.61
CA GLN A 458 -8.66 -24.15 -12.35
C GLN A 458 -9.80 -24.46 -13.32
N THR A 459 -11.04 -24.21 -12.89
CA THR A 459 -12.23 -24.40 -13.72
C THR A 459 -12.22 -23.45 -14.92
N LEU A 460 -11.98 -22.16 -14.71
CA LEU A 460 -11.91 -21.18 -15.78
C LEU A 460 -10.74 -21.43 -16.74
N ALA A 461 -9.58 -21.86 -16.23
CA ALA A 461 -8.45 -22.23 -17.07
C ALA A 461 -8.77 -23.41 -18.01
N LYS A 462 -9.62 -24.36 -17.55
CA LYS A 462 -10.08 -25.49 -18.37
C LYS A 462 -11.11 -25.06 -19.42
N GLU A 463 -12.03 -24.17 -19.06
CA GLU A 463 -13.04 -23.63 -19.99
C GLU A 463 -12.42 -22.68 -21.02
N ASN A 464 -11.35 -21.97 -20.65
CA ASN A 464 -10.62 -20.98 -21.46
C ASN A 464 -11.57 -20.01 -22.19
N PRO A 465 -12.47 -19.31 -21.47
CA PRO A 465 -13.43 -18.42 -22.10
C PRO A 465 -12.75 -17.19 -22.69
N ASP A 466 -13.25 -16.70 -23.83
CA ASP A 466 -12.90 -15.37 -24.32
C ASP A 466 -13.59 -14.33 -23.43
N TYR A 467 -12.84 -13.76 -22.48
CA TYR A 467 -13.36 -12.77 -21.52
C TYR A 467 -13.78 -11.43 -22.15
N LEU A 468 -13.50 -11.20 -23.43
CA LEU A 468 -14.08 -10.06 -24.16
C LEU A 468 -15.51 -10.35 -24.61
N VAL A 469 -15.89 -11.63 -24.73
CA VAL A 469 -17.24 -12.10 -25.10
C VAL A 469 -18.04 -12.54 -23.87
N TYR A 470 -17.45 -13.34 -23.00
CA TYR A 470 -18.03 -13.84 -21.75
C TYR A 470 -17.92 -12.79 -20.65
N ARG A 471 -18.62 -11.66 -20.83
CA ARG A 471 -18.63 -10.53 -19.90
C ARG A 471 -19.52 -10.76 -18.67
N ASN A 472 -20.33 -11.80 -18.67
CA ASN A 472 -21.22 -12.13 -17.57
C ASN A 472 -20.87 -13.51 -17.02
N ILE A 473 -20.82 -13.65 -15.69
CA ILE A 473 -20.59 -14.94 -15.04
C ILE A 473 -21.59 -15.18 -13.92
N LYS A 474 -22.10 -16.41 -13.86
CA LYS A 474 -22.83 -16.94 -12.71
C LYS A 474 -22.03 -18.07 -12.07
N VAL A 475 -21.77 -17.96 -10.77
CA VAL A 475 -21.07 -19.00 -10.01
C VAL A 475 -22.02 -19.59 -8.97
N ASN A 476 -22.09 -20.92 -8.92
CA ASN A 476 -22.84 -21.67 -7.93
C ASN A 476 -21.91 -22.60 -7.13
N GLY A 477 -22.33 -23.00 -5.93
CA GLY A 477 -21.55 -23.87 -5.05
C GLY A 477 -20.88 -23.12 -3.89
N GLU A 478 -19.91 -23.75 -3.24
CA GLU A 478 -19.12 -23.09 -2.19
C GLU A 478 -17.98 -22.27 -2.82
N ILE A 479 -17.82 -21.02 -2.36
CA ILE A 479 -16.75 -20.11 -2.78
C ILE A 479 -15.97 -19.59 -1.56
N ASP A 480 -14.71 -19.25 -1.75
CA ASP A 480 -13.91 -18.54 -0.74
C ASP A 480 -13.14 -17.35 -1.34
N LYS A 481 -12.28 -16.72 -0.53
CA LYS A 481 -11.50 -15.55 -0.93
C LYS A 481 -10.75 -15.75 -2.26
N ARG A 482 -10.22 -16.94 -2.54
CA ARG A 482 -9.44 -17.20 -3.76
C ARG A 482 -10.32 -17.14 -5.01
N ASP A 483 -11.60 -17.50 -4.89
CA ASP A 483 -12.54 -17.39 -6.00
C ASP A 483 -12.95 -15.94 -6.25
N PHE A 484 -13.05 -15.11 -5.20
CA PHE A 484 -13.24 -13.66 -5.37
C PHE A 484 -12.05 -13.00 -6.08
N GLU A 485 -10.82 -13.33 -5.70
CA GLU A 485 -9.60 -12.85 -6.37
C GLU A 485 -9.58 -13.26 -7.83
N GLU A 486 -9.97 -14.50 -8.13
CA GLU A 486 -10.07 -14.97 -9.52
C GLU A 486 -11.13 -14.19 -10.30
N LEU A 487 -12.34 -13.99 -9.76
CA LEU A 487 -13.39 -13.19 -10.39
C LEU A 487 -12.92 -11.75 -10.68
N ALA A 488 -12.20 -11.15 -9.75
CA ALA A 488 -11.70 -9.79 -9.87
C ALA A 488 -10.57 -9.65 -10.89
N SER A 489 -9.88 -10.74 -11.21
CA SER A 489 -8.78 -10.76 -12.20
C SER A 489 -9.23 -10.72 -13.65
N HIS A 490 -10.55 -10.79 -13.91
CA HIS A 490 -11.14 -10.83 -15.25
C HIS A 490 -12.05 -9.64 -15.54
N TYR A 491 -12.35 -9.41 -16.82
CA TYR A 491 -13.15 -8.26 -17.30
C TYR A 491 -14.67 -8.43 -17.17
N PHE A 492 -15.14 -9.11 -16.13
CA PHE A 492 -16.58 -9.30 -15.97
C PHE A 492 -17.28 -7.94 -15.76
N LYS A 493 -18.40 -7.78 -16.48
CA LYS A 493 -19.35 -6.68 -16.37
C LYS A 493 -20.48 -7.04 -15.41
N SER A 494 -20.85 -8.31 -15.36
CA SER A 494 -21.84 -8.85 -14.41
C SER A 494 -21.31 -10.09 -13.72
N ILE A 495 -21.42 -10.11 -12.39
CA ILE A 495 -21.10 -11.27 -11.56
C ILE A 495 -22.35 -11.63 -10.75
N ASP A 496 -22.91 -12.82 -10.98
CA ASP A 496 -24.04 -13.38 -10.25
C ASP A 496 -23.59 -14.48 -9.30
N LEU A 497 -23.53 -14.17 -8.01
CA LEU A 497 -23.20 -15.14 -6.95
C LEU A 497 -24.44 -15.62 -6.19
N SER A 498 -25.65 -15.36 -6.69
CA SER A 498 -26.89 -15.71 -5.97
C SER A 498 -27.06 -17.21 -5.68
N GLY A 499 -26.37 -18.08 -6.44
CA GLY A 499 -26.31 -19.52 -6.20
C GLY A 499 -25.07 -20.00 -5.45
N ALA A 500 -24.21 -19.09 -4.98
CA ALA A 500 -22.99 -19.41 -4.25
C ALA A 500 -23.15 -19.15 -2.74
N LYS A 501 -22.39 -19.92 -1.94
CA LYS A 501 -22.27 -19.76 -0.49
C LYS A 501 -20.81 -19.49 -0.13
N VAL A 502 -20.55 -18.43 0.64
CA VAL A 502 -19.19 -18.10 1.05
C VAL A 502 -18.76 -18.92 2.26
N VAL A 503 -17.64 -19.62 2.15
CA VAL A 503 -17.00 -20.36 3.25
C VAL A 503 -15.73 -19.65 3.72
N ALA A 504 -15.32 -19.93 4.97
CA ALA A 504 -14.14 -19.29 5.57
C ALA A 504 -12.82 -19.77 4.91
N TYR A 505 -11.84 -18.87 4.84
CA TYR A 505 -10.49 -19.17 4.35
C TYR A 505 -9.46 -18.30 5.06
N GLU A 506 -8.48 -18.94 5.71
CA GLU A 506 -7.46 -18.28 6.54
C GLU A 506 -8.10 -17.33 7.57
N SER A 507 -7.77 -16.03 7.53
CA SER A 507 -8.33 -15.01 8.43
C SER A 507 -9.71 -14.49 8.00
N TYR A 508 -10.24 -14.92 6.84
CA TYR A 508 -11.51 -14.43 6.29
C TYR A 508 -12.67 -15.34 6.72
N LYS A 509 -13.74 -14.72 7.21
CA LYS A 509 -14.92 -15.39 7.74
C LYS A 509 -15.80 -15.93 6.61
N ALA A 510 -16.64 -16.92 6.94
CA ALA A 510 -17.75 -17.32 6.09
C ALA A 510 -18.79 -16.18 5.98
N ASP A 511 -19.65 -16.25 4.96
CA ASP A 511 -20.72 -15.27 4.71
C ASP A 511 -20.23 -13.81 4.53
N MET A 512 -18.98 -13.60 4.08
CA MET A 512 -18.37 -12.27 3.90
C MET A 512 -17.92 -12.06 2.44
N VAL A 513 -18.18 -10.88 1.86
CA VAL A 513 -17.40 -10.44 0.69
C VAL A 513 -16.05 -9.92 1.20
N PRO A 514 -14.90 -10.50 0.80
CA PRO A 514 -13.60 -10.15 1.37
C PRO A 514 -13.22 -8.68 1.22
N ASP A 515 -12.32 -8.23 2.09
CA ASP A 515 -11.65 -6.93 1.91
C ASP A 515 -11.00 -6.85 0.52
N TYR A 516 -11.10 -5.68 -0.11
CA TYR A 516 -10.51 -5.36 -1.40
C TYR A 516 -11.02 -6.22 -2.58
N ALA A 517 -12.06 -7.04 -2.40
CA ALA A 517 -12.48 -8.06 -3.37
C ALA A 517 -12.56 -7.56 -4.82
N PHE A 518 -13.15 -6.39 -5.05
CA PHE A 518 -13.30 -5.76 -6.35
C PHE A 518 -12.82 -4.29 -6.35
N GLU A 519 -11.89 -3.92 -5.47
CA GLU A 519 -11.37 -2.55 -5.44
C GLU A 519 -10.78 -2.17 -6.81
N GLY A 520 -11.22 -1.03 -7.36
CA GLY A 520 -10.73 -0.49 -8.61
C GLY A 520 -11.16 -1.29 -9.85
N ASN A 521 -12.10 -2.23 -9.74
CA ASN A 521 -12.57 -3.00 -10.88
C ASN A 521 -13.27 -2.07 -11.89
N ALA A 522 -12.61 -1.84 -13.03
CA ALA A 522 -13.01 -0.88 -14.04
C ALA A 522 -14.08 -1.39 -15.02
N THR A 523 -14.56 -2.63 -14.86
CA THR A 523 -15.57 -3.22 -15.76
C THR A 523 -16.84 -3.66 -15.08
N LEU A 524 -16.83 -3.93 -13.78
CA LEU A 524 -17.96 -4.47 -13.03
C LEU A 524 -19.09 -3.44 -12.87
N GLU A 525 -20.20 -3.68 -13.57
CA GLU A 525 -21.41 -2.83 -13.56
C GLU A 525 -22.55 -3.42 -12.73
N HIS A 526 -22.61 -4.76 -12.64
CA HIS A 526 -23.67 -5.49 -11.94
C HIS A 526 -23.08 -6.58 -11.04
N PHE A 527 -23.56 -6.66 -9.80
CA PHE A 527 -23.14 -7.68 -8.85
C PHE A 527 -24.36 -8.20 -8.07
N LYS A 528 -24.57 -9.52 -8.08
CA LYS A 528 -25.58 -10.16 -7.21
C LYS A 528 -24.90 -10.88 -6.06
N MET A 529 -25.36 -10.55 -4.85
CA MET A 529 -24.77 -11.04 -3.61
C MET A 529 -24.81 -12.57 -3.47
N PRO A 530 -23.77 -13.17 -2.85
CA PRO A 530 -23.82 -14.56 -2.39
C PRO A 530 -24.99 -14.84 -1.46
N ALA A 531 -25.51 -16.06 -1.49
CA ALA A 531 -26.56 -16.48 -0.60
C ALA A 531 -26.09 -16.44 0.87
N GLY A 532 -26.85 -15.75 1.72
CA GLY A 532 -26.60 -15.69 3.16
C GLY A 532 -25.54 -14.69 3.61
N VAL A 533 -24.97 -13.87 2.70
CA VAL A 533 -23.92 -12.91 3.04
C VAL A 533 -24.37 -11.93 4.15
N ARG A 534 -23.48 -11.65 5.10
CA ARG A 534 -23.72 -10.84 6.30
C ARG A 534 -22.79 -9.64 6.41
N GLU A 535 -21.60 -9.73 5.82
CA GLU A 535 -20.52 -8.74 5.97
C GLU A 535 -19.94 -8.38 4.59
N LEU A 536 -19.72 -7.08 4.35
CA LEU A 536 -18.94 -6.59 3.22
C LEU A 536 -17.62 -6.03 3.73
N GLY A 537 -16.50 -6.47 3.18
CA GLY A 537 -15.17 -6.09 3.63
C GLY A 537 -14.77 -4.65 3.33
N PHE A 538 -13.66 -4.24 3.94
CA PHE A 538 -13.00 -2.97 3.70
C PHE A 538 -12.70 -2.78 2.20
N ASN A 539 -13.03 -1.61 1.63
CA ASN A 539 -12.84 -1.29 0.20
C ASN A 539 -13.45 -2.29 -0.81
N ALA A 540 -14.31 -3.24 -0.41
CA ALA A 540 -14.66 -4.40 -1.25
C ALA A 540 -15.17 -4.05 -2.66
N PHE A 541 -15.84 -2.91 -2.86
CA PHE A 541 -16.29 -2.41 -4.17
C PHE A 541 -15.82 -0.97 -4.44
N ARG A 542 -14.77 -0.50 -3.75
CA ARG A 542 -14.29 0.88 -3.89
C ARG A 542 -13.86 1.15 -5.33
N SER A 543 -14.25 2.30 -5.89
CA SER A 543 -13.90 2.73 -7.26
C SER A 543 -14.33 1.73 -8.36
N THR A 544 -15.47 1.06 -8.20
CA THR A 544 -16.07 0.22 -9.26
C THR A 544 -17.04 1.00 -10.15
N LYS A 545 -17.44 0.40 -11.28
CA LYS A 545 -18.48 0.93 -12.18
C LYS A 545 -19.90 0.43 -11.86
N LEU A 546 -20.14 -0.05 -10.65
CA LEU A 546 -21.45 -0.54 -10.24
C LEU A 546 -22.52 0.52 -10.47
N LYS A 547 -23.62 0.14 -11.14
CA LYS A 547 -24.75 1.02 -11.44
C LYS A 547 -25.86 0.91 -10.41
N GLU A 548 -26.06 -0.30 -9.90
CA GLU A 548 -27.02 -0.61 -8.85
C GLU A 548 -26.46 -1.73 -7.96
N ILE A 549 -27.00 -1.84 -6.73
CA ILE A 549 -26.68 -2.95 -5.84
C ILE A 549 -27.89 -3.34 -4.99
N ASP A 550 -28.19 -4.65 -4.93
CA ASP A 550 -29.23 -5.21 -4.05
C ASP A 550 -28.57 -5.90 -2.85
N LEU A 551 -28.74 -5.28 -1.68
CA LEU A 551 -28.15 -5.68 -0.41
C LEU A 551 -29.18 -6.54 0.36
N PRO A 552 -28.89 -7.83 0.63
CA PRO A 552 -29.89 -8.78 1.13
C PRO A 552 -30.29 -8.49 2.58
N GLU A 553 -31.44 -9.03 3.01
CA GLU A 553 -31.94 -8.86 4.39
C GLU A 553 -30.97 -9.39 5.45
N THR A 554 -30.05 -10.29 5.07
CA THR A 554 -29.02 -10.86 5.93
C THR A 554 -27.84 -9.93 6.21
N ILE A 555 -27.70 -8.82 5.49
CA ILE A 555 -26.55 -7.92 5.65
C ILE A 555 -26.61 -7.19 7.00
N THR A 556 -25.51 -7.21 7.75
CA THR A 556 -25.42 -6.60 9.09
C THR A 556 -24.23 -5.68 9.29
N GLU A 557 -23.17 -5.81 8.47
CA GLU A 557 -21.90 -5.07 8.66
C GLU A 557 -21.27 -4.64 7.33
N PHE A 558 -20.69 -3.43 7.33
CA PHE A 558 -19.99 -2.82 6.20
C PHE A 558 -18.62 -2.31 6.62
N GLY A 559 -17.58 -2.76 5.92
CA GLY A 559 -16.23 -2.26 6.04
C GLY A 559 -16.10 -0.80 5.61
N LEU A 560 -15.05 -0.14 6.10
CA LEU A 560 -14.75 1.25 5.71
C LEU A 560 -14.59 1.34 4.18
N ASN A 561 -15.16 2.39 3.59
CA ASN A 561 -15.09 2.69 2.15
C ASN A 561 -15.67 1.65 1.17
N THR A 562 -16.50 0.70 1.62
CA THR A 562 -17.00 -0.42 0.79
C THR A 562 -17.44 0.00 -0.64
N PHE A 563 -18.24 1.06 -0.80
CA PHE A 563 -18.68 1.59 -2.10
C PHE A 563 -18.16 3.01 -2.39
N ASN A 564 -17.06 3.43 -1.74
CA ASN A 564 -16.50 4.76 -1.94
C ASN A 564 -16.06 4.91 -3.41
N ALA A 565 -16.29 6.09 -3.99
CA ALA A 565 -15.91 6.41 -5.37
C ALA A 565 -16.56 5.51 -6.44
N CYS A 566 -17.69 4.86 -6.13
CA CYS A 566 -18.56 4.27 -7.14
C CYS A 566 -19.34 5.39 -7.84
N PHE A 567 -18.70 6.02 -8.83
CA PHE A 567 -19.19 7.26 -9.45
C PHE A 567 -20.45 7.07 -10.31
N GLU A 568 -20.82 5.82 -10.61
CA GLU A 568 -21.98 5.45 -11.42
C GLU A 568 -23.10 4.77 -10.61
N LEU A 569 -22.89 4.52 -9.31
CA LEU A 569 -23.85 3.80 -8.45
C LEU A 569 -25.07 4.65 -8.17
N LYS A 570 -26.14 4.42 -8.94
CA LYS A 570 -27.38 5.21 -8.95
C LYS A 570 -28.39 4.68 -7.94
N ASP A 571 -28.60 3.37 -7.88
CA ASP A 571 -29.70 2.79 -7.11
C ASP A 571 -29.15 1.77 -6.09
N VAL A 572 -29.46 1.97 -4.81
CA VAL A 572 -29.07 1.07 -3.72
C VAL A 572 -30.33 0.51 -3.09
N TYR A 573 -30.56 -0.80 -3.24
CA TYR A 573 -31.68 -1.50 -2.64
C TYR A 573 -31.23 -2.13 -1.33
N MET A 574 -31.77 -1.64 -0.21
CA MET A 574 -31.43 -2.15 1.11
C MET A 574 -32.59 -2.99 1.65
N ARG A 575 -32.43 -4.31 1.64
CA ARG A 575 -33.47 -5.26 2.08
C ARG A 575 -33.48 -5.46 3.60
N HIS A 576 -32.47 -4.99 4.33
CA HIS A 576 -32.46 -5.04 5.80
C HIS A 576 -33.44 -4.00 6.38
N LYS A 577 -34.51 -4.46 7.04
CA LYS A 577 -35.62 -3.59 7.50
C LYS A 577 -35.28 -2.73 8.72
N GLU A 578 -34.30 -3.14 9.51
CA GLU A 578 -33.80 -2.42 10.68
C GLU A 578 -32.51 -1.67 10.32
N ALA A 579 -32.08 -0.72 11.15
CA ALA A 579 -30.77 -0.08 10.96
C ALA A 579 -29.64 -1.10 11.23
N PRO A 580 -28.72 -1.36 10.28
CA PRO A 580 -27.61 -2.30 10.49
C PRO A 580 -26.69 -1.86 11.64
N TYR A 581 -26.17 -2.80 12.41
CA TYR A 581 -25.42 -2.54 13.65
C TYR A 581 -24.16 -1.68 13.46
N TRP A 582 -23.51 -1.77 12.30
CA TRP A 582 -22.31 -1.00 12.01
C TRP A 582 -22.16 -0.68 10.51
N ILE A 583 -22.21 0.61 10.18
CA ILE A 583 -21.89 1.14 8.85
C ILE A 583 -20.90 2.28 9.03
N SER A 584 -19.72 2.14 8.42
CA SER A 584 -18.71 3.20 8.46
C SER A 584 -19.14 4.44 7.68
N TRP A 585 -18.69 5.62 8.11
CA TRP A 585 -19.12 6.91 7.55
C TRP A 585 -18.86 7.04 6.04
N CYS A 586 -17.76 6.48 5.51
CA CYS A 586 -17.41 6.64 4.09
C CYS A 586 -17.96 5.57 3.14
N VAL A 587 -18.90 4.71 3.57
CA VAL A 587 -19.33 3.56 2.74
C VAL A 587 -19.82 3.98 1.36
N PHE A 588 -20.63 5.03 1.24
CA PHE A 588 -21.14 5.55 -0.05
C PHE A 588 -20.55 6.91 -0.43
N ALA A 589 -19.45 7.31 0.21
CA ALA A 589 -18.82 8.60 -0.05
C ALA A 589 -18.29 8.70 -1.49
N SER A 590 -18.16 9.94 -1.99
CA SER A 590 -17.64 10.26 -3.33
C SER A 590 -18.51 9.69 -4.47
N LYS A 591 -19.32 10.56 -5.09
CA LYS A 591 -20.11 10.26 -6.30
C LYS A 591 -19.86 11.31 -7.38
N SER A 592 -20.19 10.98 -8.64
CA SER A 592 -20.18 11.98 -9.70
C SER A 592 -21.13 13.12 -9.33
N ARG A 593 -20.72 14.38 -9.52
CA ARG A 593 -21.55 15.55 -9.23
C ARG A 593 -22.86 15.58 -10.02
N GLN A 594 -22.90 14.86 -11.15
CA GLN A 594 -24.06 14.77 -12.02
C GLN A 594 -24.96 13.56 -11.71
N LEU A 595 -24.54 12.67 -10.81
CA LEU A 595 -25.29 11.47 -10.46
C LEU A 595 -26.35 11.81 -9.41
N TYR A 596 -27.60 11.45 -9.71
CA TYR A 596 -28.71 11.46 -8.75
C TYR A 596 -28.91 10.05 -8.19
N ARG A 597 -28.55 9.85 -6.92
CA ARG A 597 -28.49 8.54 -6.25
C ARG A 597 -29.68 8.33 -5.30
N THR A 598 -30.34 7.19 -5.43
CA THR A 598 -31.53 6.81 -4.65
C THR A 598 -31.25 5.62 -3.72
N LEU A 599 -31.67 5.74 -2.46
CA LEU A 599 -31.76 4.62 -1.51
C LEU A 599 -33.20 4.11 -1.50
N HIS A 600 -33.36 2.82 -1.79
CA HIS A 600 -34.65 2.13 -1.78
C HIS A 600 -34.78 1.29 -0.51
N LEU A 601 -35.87 1.50 0.22
CA LEU A 601 -36.17 0.88 1.51
C LEU A 601 -37.56 0.23 1.54
N TYR A 602 -37.79 -0.65 2.50
CA TYR A 602 -39.13 -1.14 2.82
C TYR A 602 -39.96 -0.06 3.51
N PRO A 603 -41.30 -0.01 3.28
CA PRO A 603 -42.21 0.84 4.05
C PRO A 603 -41.98 0.78 5.56
N GLY A 604 -41.78 1.94 6.19
CA GLY A 604 -41.50 2.10 7.61
C GLY A 604 -40.04 1.91 8.03
N SER A 605 -39.12 1.64 7.10
CA SER A 605 -37.69 1.48 7.42
C SER A 605 -36.95 2.81 7.47
N LYS A 606 -37.35 3.81 6.68
CA LYS A 606 -36.70 5.12 6.65
C LYS A 606 -36.63 5.75 8.04
N ALA A 607 -37.76 5.75 8.77
CA ALA A 607 -37.82 6.29 10.13
C ALA A 607 -36.88 5.55 11.10
N LYS A 608 -36.70 4.23 10.93
CA LYS A 608 -35.79 3.42 11.76
C LYS A 608 -34.33 3.74 11.47
N TYR A 609 -33.99 3.96 10.20
CA TYR A 609 -32.66 4.36 9.80
C TYR A 609 -32.37 5.80 10.28
N GLU A 610 -33.30 6.72 10.18
CA GLU A 610 -33.10 8.09 10.65
C GLU A 610 -33.00 8.20 12.19
N ALA A 611 -33.47 7.21 12.95
CA ALA A 611 -33.42 7.19 14.41
C ALA A 611 -32.00 7.05 15.00
N HIS A 612 -30.99 6.68 14.19
CA HIS A 612 -29.63 6.49 14.67
C HIS A 612 -28.61 7.44 14.00
N GLN A 613 -27.70 8.01 14.80
CA GLN A 613 -26.69 8.95 14.29
C GLN A 613 -25.76 8.31 13.26
N TYR A 614 -25.40 7.03 13.45
CA TYR A 614 -24.46 6.34 12.57
C TYR A 614 -25.04 6.08 11.17
N THR A 615 -26.36 5.89 11.05
CA THR A 615 -27.04 5.74 9.76
C THR A 615 -27.24 7.06 9.03
N GLN A 616 -27.49 8.14 9.76
CA GLN A 616 -27.55 9.49 9.20
C GLN A 616 -26.25 9.88 8.48
N ASN A 617 -25.10 9.46 9.03
CA ASN A 617 -23.78 9.77 8.49
C ASN A 617 -23.51 9.23 7.08
N TRP A 618 -24.23 8.20 6.64
CA TRP A 618 -24.08 7.67 5.28
C TRP A 618 -25.29 7.93 4.38
N ILE A 619 -26.50 8.07 4.94
CA ILE A 619 -27.69 8.48 4.19
C ILE A 619 -27.49 9.85 3.53
N VAL A 620 -26.67 10.73 4.13
CA VAL A 620 -26.29 12.03 3.55
C VAL A 620 -25.68 11.94 2.15
N TYR A 621 -25.17 10.75 1.74
CA TYR A 621 -24.62 10.54 0.39
C TYR A 621 -25.67 10.13 -0.66
N PHE A 622 -26.96 10.11 -0.30
CA PHE A 622 -28.08 9.86 -1.20
C PHE A 622 -28.84 11.16 -1.45
N ASP A 623 -29.17 11.41 -2.72
CA ASP A 623 -29.96 12.57 -3.12
C ASP A 623 -31.47 12.32 -2.87
N ASN A 624 -31.86 11.05 -2.79
CA ASN A 624 -33.22 10.61 -2.56
C ASN A 624 -33.28 9.34 -1.69
N VAL A 625 -34.28 9.26 -0.82
CA VAL A 625 -34.59 8.07 -0.02
C VAL A 625 -36.07 7.78 -0.13
N VAL A 626 -36.40 6.64 -0.73
CA VAL A 626 -37.76 6.19 -1.03
C VAL A 626 -38.07 4.88 -0.32
N GLU A 627 -39.35 4.69 0.00
CA GLU A 627 -39.86 3.44 0.61
C GLU A 627 -40.74 2.71 -0.40
N ASP A 628 -40.11 2.22 -1.47
CA ASP A 628 -40.77 1.60 -2.63
C ASP A 628 -40.44 0.11 -2.80
N LEU A 629 -39.72 -0.49 -1.84
CA LEU A 629 -39.46 -1.92 -1.87
C LEU A 629 -40.72 -2.71 -1.52
N GLU A 630 -41.09 -3.62 -2.41
CA GLU A 630 -42.16 -4.59 -2.16
C GLU A 630 -41.65 -5.77 -1.32
N PRO A 631 -42.30 -6.12 -0.19
CA PRO A 631 -41.91 -7.27 0.62
C PRO A 631 -41.83 -8.52 -0.24
N THR A 632 -40.62 -9.03 -0.45
CA THR A 632 -40.38 -10.26 -1.22
C THR A 632 -40.69 -11.44 -0.31
N GLY A 633 -41.97 -11.65 0.00
CA GLY A 633 -42.44 -12.88 0.62
C GLY A 633 -42.19 -14.05 -0.34
N ILE A 634 -41.34 -14.99 0.07
CA ILE A 634 -41.09 -16.35 -0.48
C ILE A 634 -41.46 -16.53 -1.97
N HIS A 635 -40.45 -16.50 -2.87
CA HIS A 635 -40.65 -16.63 -4.32
C HIS A 635 -40.40 -18.03 -4.91
N SER A 636 -40.08 -19.07 -4.11
CA SER A 636 -40.07 -20.44 -4.64
C SER A 636 -40.52 -21.50 -3.63
N VAL A 637 -41.45 -22.33 -4.10
CA VAL A 637 -41.79 -23.65 -3.56
C VAL A 637 -41.48 -24.64 -4.66
N THR A 638 -40.42 -25.44 -4.51
CA THR A 638 -40.18 -26.57 -5.41
C THR A 638 -41.14 -27.71 -5.03
N LEU A 639 -42.02 -28.09 -5.96
CA LEU A 639 -42.85 -29.28 -5.85
C LEU A 639 -42.10 -30.44 -6.50
N ASP A 640 -41.46 -31.31 -5.72
CA ASP A 640 -41.00 -32.60 -6.23
C ASP A 640 -42.22 -33.41 -6.70
N LYS A 641 -42.17 -33.86 -7.96
CA LYS A 641 -43.21 -34.67 -8.62
C LYS A 641 -43.15 -36.16 -8.27
N GLU A 642 -42.50 -36.55 -7.18
CA GLU A 642 -42.47 -37.96 -6.77
C GLU A 642 -43.45 -38.27 -5.64
N THR A 643 -44.47 -39.05 -5.99
CA THR A 643 -45.43 -39.68 -5.10
C THR A 643 -44.87 -40.99 -4.55
N GLY A 644 -44.13 -40.91 -3.44
CA GLY A 644 -43.71 -42.07 -2.65
C GLY A 644 -44.29 -42.05 -1.22
N ASN A 645 -44.59 -43.22 -0.64
CA ASN A 645 -45.23 -43.42 0.67
C ASN A 645 -44.48 -42.72 1.83
N LYS A 646 -45.17 -41.81 2.54
CA LYS A 646 -44.54 -40.73 3.32
C LYS A 646 -44.54 -41.01 4.83
N ALA A 647 -43.36 -40.90 5.45
CA ALA A 647 -43.20 -40.91 6.90
C ALA A 647 -43.78 -39.61 7.53
N ILE A 648 -44.51 -39.74 8.64
CA ILE A 648 -45.12 -38.62 9.38
C ILE A 648 -44.45 -38.56 10.76
N TYR A 649 -44.19 -37.36 11.26
CA TYR A 649 -43.50 -37.10 12.51
C TYR A 649 -44.33 -36.16 13.40
N ASP A 650 -44.19 -36.24 14.72
CA ASP A 650 -44.74 -35.20 15.61
C ASP A 650 -43.89 -33.93 15.56
N LEU A 651 -44.35 -32.88 16.25
CA LEU A 651 -43.62 -31.61 16.34
C LEU A 651 -42.27 -31.70 17.07
N ASN A 652 -42.00 -32.81 17.75
CA ASN A 652 -40.72 -33.10 18.41
C ASN A 652 -39.80 -33.98 17.51
N GLY A 653 -40.19 -34.23 16.26
CA GLY A 653 -39.39 -34.98 15.29
C GLY A 653 -39.43 -36.50 15.47
N ARG A 654 -40.37 -37.05 16.24
CA ARG A 654 -40.53 -38.52 16.41
C ARG A 654 -41.45 -39.07 15.34
N ARG A 655 -41.04 -40.17 14.68
CA ARG A 655 -41.85 -40.80 13.62
C ARG A 655 -43.11 -41.44 14.20
N ILE A 656 -44.27 -41.10 13.63
CA ILE A 656 -45.58 -41.62 14.00
C ILE A 656 -46.09 -42.50 12.86
N GLN A 657 -46.50 -43.73 13.20
CA GLN A 657 -47.04 -44.69 12.22
C GLN A 657 -48.57 -44.62 12.11
N ASN A 658 -49.28 -44.24 13.17
CA ASN A 658 -50.73 -44.05 13.20
C ASN A 658 -51.04 -42.60 13.59
N VAL A 659 -51.37 -41.77 12.60
CA VAL A 659 -51.65 -40.35 12.82
C VAL A 659 -53.02 -40.20 13.51
N PRO A 660 -53.09 -39.60 14.71
CA PRO A 660 -54.37 -39.30 15.35
C PRO A 660 -55.25 -38.42 14.45
N SER A 661 -56.58 -38.54 14.58
CA SER A 661 -57.54 -37.84 13.73
C SER A 661 -57.55 -36.32 13.89
N ARG A 662 -56.87 -35.77 14.90
CA ARG A 662 -56.72 -34.33 15.12
C ARG A 662 -55.33 -33.99 15.65
N GLY A 663 -54.68 -33.01 15.02
CA GLY A 663 -53.39 -32.50 15.48
C GLY A 663 -52.52 -31.90 14.37
N ILE A 664 -51.36 -31.38 14.74
CA ILE A 664 -50.36 -30.85 13.80
C ILE A 664 -49.14 -31.79 13.77
N TYR A 665 -48.73 -32.17 12.56
CA TYR A 665 -47.65 -33.13 12.30
C TYR A 665 -46.68 -32.59 11.27
N ILE A 666 -45.51 -33.21 11.16
CA ILE A 666 -44.51 -32.91 10.14
C ILE A 666 -44.46 -34.07 9.16
N GLN A 667 -44.76 -33.80 7.89
CA GLN A 667 -44.63 -34.78 6.82
C GLN A 667 -43.78 -34.16 5.72
N ASN A 668 -42.67 -34.81 5.38
CA ASN A 668 -41.68 -34.30 4.41
C ASN A 668 -41.21 -32.87 4.73
N GLY A 669 -40.88 -32.59 5.99
CA GLY A 669 -40.39 -31.28 6.43
C GLY A 669 -41.45 -30.17 6.46
N LYS A 670 -42.72 -30.47 6.13
CA LYS A 670 -43.83 -29.50 6.14
C LYS A 670 -44.79 -29.80 7.28
N LYS A 671 -45.26 -28.74 7.95
CA LYS A 671 -46.31 -28.85 8.97
C LYS A 671 -47.66 -29.07 8.29
N ILE A 672 -48.32 -30.17 8.63
CA ILE A 672 -49.67 -30.51 8.20
C ILE A 672 -50.60 -30.47 9.41
N SER A 673 -51.81 -29.93 9.23
CA SER A 673 -52.86 -29.91 10.26
C SER A 673 -53.97 -30.86 9.83
N VAL A 674 -54.26 -31.85 10.66
CA VAL A 674 -55.39 -32.77 10.47
C VAL A 674 -56.49 -32.32 11.42
N LYS A 675 -57.67 -31.99 10.88
CA LYS A 675 -58.82 -31.42 11.61
C LYS A 675 -59.92 -32.44 11.88
#